data_AF-A0A3D5WIV4-F1
#
_entry.id   AF-A0A3D5WIV4-F1
#
_cell.length_a   1.000
_cell.length_b   1.000
_cell.length_c   1.000
_cell.angle_alpha   90.00
_cell.angle_beta   90.00
_cell.angle_gamma   90.00
#
_symmetry.space_group_name_H-M   'P 1'
#
loop_
_entity.id
_entity.type
_entity.pdbx_description
1 polymer ?
#
loop_
_entity_poly.entity_id
_entity_poly.type
_entity_poly.pdbx_seq_one_letter_code
_entity_poly.pdbx_strand_id
1 'polypeptide(L)'
;LWQEAFESVQASTPWEKFRNHLLMYLQIAVLLLLVFAMLMPYIKRKGGETDHVVLCIDTSGSMNGRYKQDSTKLEEAKKQALTYVDQLDPGTKVTVVTGAQTAQLLVTDSTDTGSIKKTIRGIGETDIAGSLEASLQIVTPLVKQWHNYKVIGFTDSDADVGKLNADIIALTDQEGTTNVGLSWLSHQTDAEHKITTQAGITNYGEKDFETDVELYLGDTLFDAQTVSLKAGQSKTITFHTTTNSHFRKLTASKGYLKAHIVAEDGNSHDNTVYEMIERQKKKTVLLVSKQNSFMERALSLEDSITVEQTTRTKNINPDKAYDFIVYDGVMPTKWYHNENVILLAPSDKVVIGKQTLVRKVQTFKNGSITFPQSNITQDLEAFTVNAAKGFRYALPSWAYSFAGERNQCVGYLGKLQDRVVAVLGFDLHNSDLPLQMEFPVLVQGILAQAEQTMSFDAASYEPGDTVTLQLGSGKQAAIRWQDPAGQTVTDQNAQGQAVYTDTRMAGLYHMTVTDTKRSTKYFAVTFPEKESKCTNRVHITQNGRKQTVTTENVSKLYGKRMLVRPLILIVLLLVCVEWIVYRRRTNSTNRFNKVSTIACRILLFAGLTAAFIGISMSHISDSTTTVFVVDVSQSFAGKRSEMVQQIRDELKKLPSKDRAGVVAFGGDANVEQFVSDTVKFTELNSVRVETETNIEKGLQTAMSLFSDRDGKRIVLLTDGRQNSGDVRKMSSSLQAGNVELQVLQQDCTPDKEVWLSDMTVPEQITPGERFTVEIEVNGNVATNAVLQLYNDTKLRRQEHVTIQKGTNHFTFQDQRKQTGFTNYRAVIVPEKDTIQANNEYVAYTKATEQKKVLLIEGKSGESKQF
;
A
#
# COMPACT_ATOMS: atom_id res chain seq x y z
N LEU A 1 -31.52 97.24 11.24
CA LEU A 1 -31.09 96.27 12.28
C LEU A 1 -32.11 95.16 12.54
N TRP A 2 -33.44 95.40 12.53
CA TRP A 2 -34.46 94.33 12.60
C TRP A 2 -34.93 93.77 11.24
N GLN A 3 -34.53 94.38 10.11
CA GLN A 3 -34.84 93.87 8.76
C GLN A 3 -33.85 92.80 8.27
N GLU A 4 -32.59 92.83 8.70
CA GLU A 4 -31.59 91.78 8.36
C GLU A 4 -31.75 90.51 9.21
N ALA A 5 -32.49 90.56 10.32
CA ALA A 5 -32.83 89.38 11.12
C ALA A 5 -34.02 88.58 10.55
N PHE A 6 -34.77 89.17 9.60
CA PHE A 6 -35.93 88.54 8.99
C PHE A 6 -35.62 87.83 7.66
N GLU A 7 -34.47 88.08 7.04
CA GLU A 7 -34.06 87.37 5.81
C GLU A 7 -33.46 85.98 6.07
N SER A 8 -33.05 85.64 7.30
CA SER A 8 -32.51 84.31 7.61
C SER A 8 -33.55 83.27 8.04
N VAL A 9 -34.86 83.59 7.99
CA VAL A 9 -35.94 82.69 8.46
C VAL A 9 -36.90 82.26 7.34
N GLN A 10 -36.74 82.77 6.10
CA GLN A 10 -37.50 82.25 4.95
C GLN A 10 -36.67 81.29 4.11
N ALA A 11 -36.76 79.99 4.44
CA ALA A 11 -37.00 78.90 3.48
C ALA A 11 -36.85 77.53 4.18
N SER A 12 -37.79 77.18 5.06
CA SER A 12 -38.08 75.78 5.37
C SER A 12 -39.34 75.36 4.61
N THR A 13 -39.24 75.31 3.28
CA THR A 13 -40.22 74.60 2.44
C THR A 13 -39.63 73.23 2.10
N PRO A 14 -40.31 72.11 2.41
CA PRO A 14 -39.77 70.76 2.19
C PRO A 14 -39.66 70.33 0.72
N TRP A 15 -39.73 71.29 -0.22
CA TRP A 15 -39.83 71.07 -1.67
C TRP A 15 -39.20 72.22 -2.49
N GLU A 16 -38.21 72.92 -1.95
CA GLU A 16 -37.35 73.78 -2.79
C GLU A 16 -36.64 72.90 -3.83
N LYS A 17 -36.60 73.33 -5.11
CA LYS A 17 -35.95 72.60 -6.22
C LYS A 17 -34.57 72.11 -5.75
N PHE A 18 -34.39 70.79 -5.67
CA PHE A 18 -33.12 70.13 -5.33
C PHE A 18 -31.96 70.92 -5.94
N ARG A 19 -31.18 71.63 -5.12
CA ARG A 19 -29.97 72.28 -5.60
C ARG A 19 -29.09 71.17 -6.18
N ASN A 20 -28.79 71.23 -7.49
CA ASN A 20 -28.05 70.22 -8.23
C ASN A 20 -26.62 70.06 -7.70
N HIS A 21 -26.46 69.34 -6.59
CA HIS A 21 -25.17 68.97 -6.03
C HIS A 21 -24.73 67.65 -6.66
N LEU A 22 -23.80 67.72 -7.61
CA LEU A 22 -23.17 66.56 -8.27
C LEU A 22 -22.78 65.44 -7.29
N LEU A 23 -22.34 65.79 -6.08
CA LEU A 23 -21.96 64.85 -5.02
C LEU A 23 -23.14 63.95 -4.59
N MET A 24 -24.33 64.53 -4.47
CA MET A 24 -25.54 63.83 -4.06
C MET A 24 -25.95 62.79 -5.10
N TYR A 25 -25.89 63.14 -6.39
CA TYR A 25 -26.20 62.19 -7.47
C TYR A 25 -25.22 61.02 -7.50
N LEU A 26 -23.92 61.27 -7.23
CA LEU A 26 -22.93 60.22 -7.15
C LEU A 26 -23.18 59.28 -5.95
N GLN A 27 -23.55 59.84 -4.80
CA GLN A 27 -23.87 59.05 -3.60
C GLN A 27 -25.13 58.19 -3.79
N ILE A 28 -26.17 58.74 -4.41
CA ILE A 28 -27.38 57.98 -4.76
C ILE A 28 -27.04 56.86 -5.77
N ALA A 29 -26.20 57.13 -6.77
CA ALA A 29 -25.78 56.12 -7.74
C ALA A 29 -24.97 54.98 -7.09
N VAL A 30 -24.04 55.32 -6.18
CA VAL A 30 -23.29 54.33 -5.39
C VAL A 30 -24.24 53.46 -4.56
N LEU A 31 -25.22 54.07 -3.89
CA LEU A 31 -26.17 53.36 -3.03
C LEU A 31 -27.09 52.44 -3.85
N LEU A 32 -27.61 52.91 -4.98
CA LEU A 32 -28.42 52.09 -5.89
C LEU A 32 -27.63 50.91 -6.46
N LEU A 33 -26.37 51.12 -6.84
CA LEU A 33 -25.50 50.04 -7.31
C LEU A 33 -25.17 49.06 -6.19
N LEU A 34 -24.96 49.52 -4.96
CA LEU A 34 -24.76 48.62 -3.82
C LEU A 34 -26.01 47.76 -3.54
N VAL A 35 -27.19 48.37 -3.53
CA VAL A 35 -28.46 47.64 -3.41
C VAL A 35 -28.62 46.65 -4.56
N PHE A 36 -28.32 47.07 -5.79
CA PHE A 36 -28.35 46.19 -6.96
C PHE A 36 -27.30 45.07 -6.87
N ALA A 37 -26.11 45.31 -6.32
CA ALA A 37 -25.10 44.29 -6.08
C ALA A 37 -25.55 43.27 -5.02
N MET A 38 -26.22 43.73 -3.95
CA MET A 38 -26.79 42.88 -2.90
C MET A 38 -27.92 41.99 -3.42
N LEU A 39 -28.67 42.44 -4.44
CA LEU A 39 -29.68 41.62 -5.12
C LEU A 39 -29.06 40.48 -5.97
N MET A 40 -27.73 40.39 -6.03
CA MET A 40 -26.98 39.34 -6.74
C MET A 40 -27.47 39.09 -8.19
N PRO A 41 -27.52 40.11 -9.05
CA PRO A 41 -27.96 39.98 -10.42
C PRO A 41 -27.02 39.06 -11.21
N TYR A 42 -27.63 38.19 -12.01
CA TYR A 42 -26.93 37.21 -12.83
C TYR A 42 -27.52 37.17 -14.24
N ILE A 43 -26.70 36.81 -15.22
CA ILE A 43 -27.16 36.59 -16.60
C ILE A 43 -27.44 35.10 -16.77
N LYS A 44 -28.71 34.73 -17.05
CA LYS A 44 -29.08 33.36 -17.43
C LYS A 44 -28.53 33.05 -18.82
N ARG A 45 -27.63 32.07 -18.92
CA ARG A 45 -27.36 31.34 -20.17
C ARG A 45 -28.11 30.01 -20.12
N LYS A 46 -28.61 29.51 -21.25
CA LYS A 46 -29.40 28.27 -21.35
C LYS A 46 -28.69 27.12 -20.61
N GLY A 47 -29.27 26.64 -19.51
CA GLY A 47 -28.79 25.53 -18.68
C GLY A 47 -29.81 25.25 -17.57
N GLY A 48 -30.01 23.98 -17.21
CA GLY A 48 -30.94 23.57 -16.15
C GLY A 48 -30.41 23.94 -14.76
N GLU A 49 -31.30 24.21 -13.81
CA GLU A 49 -30.93 24.36 -12.40
C GLU A 49 -30.48 22.99 -11.87
N THR A 50 -29.30 22.91 -11.24
CA THR A 50 -28.78 21.68 -10.61
C THR A 50 -28.39 21.99 -9.16
N ASP A 51 -28.94 21.21 -8.23
CA ASP A 51 -28.76 21.45 -6.79
C ASP A 51 -27.46 20.80 -6.27
N HIS A 52 -27.09 19.65 -6.86
CA HIS A 52 -25.90 18.88 -6.51
C HIS A 52 -25.01 18.61 -7.74
N VAL A 53 -23.71 18.81 -7.57
CA VAL A 53 -22.68 18.53 -8.57
C VAL A 53 -21.63 17.62 -7.98
N VAL A 54 -21.28 16.55 -8.71
CA VAL A 54 -20.17 15.67 -8.35
C VAL A 54 -19.07 15.79 -9.40
N LEU A 55 -17.86 16.12 -8.98
CA LEU A 55 -16.67 16.16 -9.83
C LEU A 55 -15.86 14.88 -9.56
N CYS A 56 -15.78 13.99 -10.54
CA CYS A 56 -14.96 12.79 -10.51
C CYS A 56 -13.69 13.05 -11.31
N ILE A 57 -12.53 13.03 -10.67
CA ILE A 57 -11.24 13.30 -11.33
C ILE A 57 -10.43 12.01 -11.31
N ASP A 58 -10.09 11.51 -12.48
CA ASP A 58 -9.14 10.42 -12.64
C ASP A 58 -7.74 10.88 -12.23
N THR A 59 -7.04 10.06 -11.47
CA THR A 59 -5.70 10.29 -10.91
C THR A 59 -4.77 9.12 -11.21
N SER A 60 -5.15 8.24 -12.14
CA SER A 60 -4.33 7.14 -12.62
C SER A 60 -2.99 7.61 -13.20
N GLY A 61 -2.03 6.69 -13.30
CA GLY A 61 -0.71 6.97 -13.86
C GLY A 61 -0.74 7.55 -15.29
N SER A 62 -1.72 7.18 -16.12
CA SER A 62 -1.92 7.73 -17.47
C SER A 62 -2.22 9.23 -17.46
N MET A 63 -2.83 9.74 -16.38
CA MET A 63 -3.19 11.15 -16.23
C MET A 63 -1.96 12.06 -15.99
N ASN A 64 -0.81 11.49 -15.61
CA ASN A 64 0.47 12.21 -15.58
C ASN A 64 1.08 12.40 -16.98
N GLY A 65 0.55 11.71 -17.99
CA GLY A 65 0.94 11.87 -19.39
C GLY A 65 0.74 13.29 -19.92
N ARG A 66 1.55 13.65 -20.91
CA ARG A 66 1.55 14.97 -21.57
C ARG A 66 0.26 15.17 -22.37
N TYR A 67 -0.42 16.30 -22.15
CA TYR A 67 -1.64 16.67 -22.88
C TYR A 67 -1.43 17.84 -23.85
N LYS A 68 -0.78 18.91 -23.39
CA LYS A 68 -0.34 20.06 -24.20
C LYS A 68 1.14 20.30 -23.94
N GLN A 69 1.76 21.20 -24.72
CA GLN A 69 3.20 21.45 -24.71
C GLN A 69 3.81 21.61 -23.29
N ASP A 70 3.06 22.21 -22.36
CA ASP A 70 3.51 22.47 -20.98
C ASP A 70 2.57 21.94 -19.87
N SER A 71 1.69 20.96 -20.15
CA SER A 71 0.75 20.46 -19.12
C SER A 71 0.41 18.98 -19.25
N THR A 72 0.27 18.30 -18.12
CA THR A 72 -0.25 16.93 -18.01
C THR A 72 -1.78 16.89 -18.18
N LYS A 73 -2.34 15.70 -18.42
CA LYS A 73 -3.79 15.50 -18.47
C LYS A 73 -4.44 15.85 -17.13
N LEU A 74 -3.82 15.48 -16.01
CA LEU A 74 -4.28 15.80 -14.65
C LEU A 74 -4.34 17.32 -14.40
N GLU A 75 -3.32 18.07 -14.82
CA GLU A 75 -3.32 19.53 -14.66
C GLU A 75 -4.41 20.21 -15.50
N GLU A 76 -4.66 19.71 -16.71
CA GLU A 76 -5.80 20.19 -17.51
C GLU A 76 -7.15 19.79 -16.86
N ALA A 77 -7.28 18.58 -16.31
CA ALA A 77 -8.46 18.15 -15.56
C ALA A 77 -8.76 19.10 -14.39
N LYS A 78 -7.74 19.40 -13.58
CA LYS A 78 -7.82 20.34 -12.45
C LYS A 78 -8.24 21.73 -12.93
N LYS A 79 -7.64 22.23 -14.01
CA LYS A 79 -7.98 23.53 -14.60
C LYS A 79 -9.43 23.61 -15.07
N GLN A 80 -9.93 22.56 -15.74
CA GLN A 80 -11.31 22.50 -16.22
C GLN A 80 -12.30 22.34 -15.05
N ALA A 81 -11.98 21.51 -14.05
CA ALA A 81 -12.77 21.37 -12.83
C ALA A 81 -12.88 22.70 -12.06
N LEU A 82 -11.78 23.43 -11.89
CA LEU A 82 -11.79 24.78 -11.28
C LEU A 82 -12.66 25.76 -12.07
N THR A 83 -12.56 25.73 -13.40
CA THR A 83 -13.38 26.57 -14.28
C THR A 83 -14.86 26.21 -14.17
N TYR A 84 -15.18 24.92 -13.99
CA TYR A 84 -16.55 24.45 -13.78
C TYR A 84 -17.11 24.97 -12.44
N VAL A 85 -16.35 24.83 -11.35
CA VAL A 85 -16.74 25.36 -10.02
C VAL A 85 -16.97 26.87 -10.05
N ASP A 86 -16.19 27.62 -10.84
CA ASP A 86 -16.37 29.07 -11.02
C ASP A 86 -17.69 29.48 -11.70
N GLN A 87 -18.35 28.54 -12.38
CA GLN A 87 -19.54 28.78 -13.19
C GLN A 87 -20.83 28.24 -12.57
N LEU A 88 -20.73 27.54 -11.44
CA LEU A 88 -21.88 26.98 -10.74
C LEU A 88 -22.77 28.07 -10.11
N ASP A 89 -24.04 27.73 -9.94
CA ASP A 89 -24.99 28.61 -9.30
C ASP A 89 -24.62 28.81 -7.82
N PRO A 90 -24.79 30.03 -7.27
CA PRO A 90 -24.61 30.26 -5.84
C PRO A 90 -25.54 29.34 -5.04
N GLY A 91 -24.95 28.54 -4.15
CA GLY A 91 -25.69 27.57 -3.32
C GLY A 91 -25.71 26.14 -3.86
N THR A 92 -25.22 25.87 -5.07
CA THR A 92 -25.01 24.49 -5.54
C THR A 92 -24.02 23.77 -4.63
N LYS A 93 -24.40 22.56 -4.20
CA LYS A 93 -23.56 21.70 -3.38
C LYS A 93 -22.61 20.90 -4.28
N VAL A 94 -21.32 20.96 -3.98
CA VAL A 94 -20.27 20.30 -4.76
C VAL A 94 -19.63 19.19 -3.94
N THR A 95 -19.52 18.03 -4.56
CA THR A 95 -18.77 16.88 -4.08
C THR A 95 -17.60 16.63 -5.02
N VAL A 96 -16.40 16.35 -4.48
CA VAL A 96 -15.20 16.05 -5.27
C VAL A 96 -14.71 14.66 -4.91
N VAL A 97 -14.54 13.81 -5.91
CA VAL A 97 -14.07 12.42 -5.80
C VAL A 97 -12.88 12.26 -6.73
N THR A 98 -11.80 11.65 -6.26
CA THR A 98 -10.71 11.20 -7.12
C THR A 98 -10.74 9.68 -7.26
N GLY A 99 -10.31 9.16 -8.40
CA GLY A 99 -10.23 7.72 -8.66
C GLY A 99 -8.88 7.33 -9.22
N ALA A 100 -8.31 6.26 -8.68
CA ALA A 100 -7.25 5.48 -9.31
C ALA A 100 -7.62 4.00 -9.08
N GLN A 101 -6.77 3.22 -8.39
CA GLN A 101 -7.13 1.87 -7.94
C GLN A 101 -8.32 1.88 -6.97
N THR A 102 -8.42 2.93 -6.12
CA THR A 102 -9.53 3.15 -5.20
C THR A 102 -10.02 4.59 -5.33
N ALA A 103 -11.28 4.84 -4.94
CA ALA A 103 -11.83 6.18 -4.94
C ALA A 103 -11.70 6.87 -3.59
N GLN A 104 -11.37 8.16 -3.62
CA GLN A 104 -11.23 9.00 -2.43
C GLN A 104 -12.19 10.18 -2.51
N LEU A 105 -13.02 10.34 -1.48
CA LEU A 105 -13.95 11.45 -1.34
C LEU A 105 -13.22 12.62 -0.67
N LEU A 106 -12.90 13.66 -1.44
CA LEU A 106 -12.11 14.80 -0.97
C LEU A 106 -12.97 15.95 -0.43
N VAL A 107 -14.18 16.13 -0.99
CA VAL A 107 -15.16 17.13 -0.57
C VAL A 107 -16.56 16.54 -0.67
N THR A 108 -17.41 16.80 0.32
CA THR A 108 -18.79 16.29 0.36
C THR A 108 -19.78 17.44 0.52
N ASP A 109 -20.70 17.59 -0.44
CA ASP A 109 -21.87 18.50 -0.38
C ASP A 109 -21.55 19.95 0.06
N SER A 110 -20.37 20.46 -0.30
CA SER A 110 -19.90 21.78 0.13
C SER A 110 -20.40 22.89 -0.79
N THR A 111 -20.73 24.03 -0.21
CA THR A 111 -21.04 25.29 -0.94
C THR A 111 -19.87 26.28 -0.89
N ASP A 112 -18.80 25.96 -0.16
CA ASP A 112 -17.63 26.83 -0.04
C ASP A 112 -16.69 26.63 -1.24
N THR A 113 -16.90 27.46 -2.27
CA THR A 113 -16.07 27.45 -3.49
C THR A 113 -14.58 27.71 -3.20
N GLY A 114 -14.22 28.41 -2.12
CA GLY A 114 -12.83 28.65 -1.76
C GLY A 114 -12.13 27.36 -1.31
N SER A 115 -12.76 26.63 -0.39
CA SER A 115 -12.28 25.33 0.08
C SER A 115 -12.24 24.30 -1.05
N ILE A 116 -13.31 24.17 -1.85
CA ILE A 116 -13.37 23.25 -2.99
C ILE A 116 -12.19 23.47 -3.94
N LYS A 117 -11.92 24.72 -4.33
CA LYS A 117 -10.82 25.05 -5.24
C LYS A 117 -9.44 24.77 -4.64
N LYS A 118 -9.28 24.98 -3.33
CA LYS A 118 -8.04 24.64 -2.63
C LYS A 118 -7.82 23.14 -2.68
N THR A 119 -8.85 22.33 -2.42
CA THR A 119 -8.78 20.87 -2.50
C THR A 119 -8.46 20.39 -3.91
N ILE A 120 -9.15 20.89 -4.95
CA ILE A 120 -8.86 20.53 -6.35
C ILE A 120 -7.41 20.85 -6.74
N ARG A 121 -6.88 22.01 -6.32
CA ARG A 121 -5.47 22.37 -6.56
C ARG A 121 -4.49 21.44 -5.84
N GLY A 122 -4.87 20.94 -4.67
CA GLY A 122 -4.07 20.05 -3.83
C GLY A 122 -4.11 18.57 -4.25
N ILE A 123 -4.88 18.20 -5.28
CA ILE A 123 -4.82 16.85 -5.86
C ILE A 123 -3.42 16.66 -6.44
N GLY A 124 -2.69 15.70 -5.86
CA GLY A 124 -1.34 15.31 -6.26
C GLY A 124 -1.35 14.26 -7.36
N GLU A 125 -0.20 14.13 -8.01
CA GLU A 125 0.08 13.10 -9.02
C GLU A 125 0.23 11.73 -8.36
N THR A 126 -0.20 10.68 -9.06
CA THR A 126 0.05 9.29 -8.66
C THR A 126 0.34 8.44 -9.89
N ASP A 127 1.15 7.40 -9.75
CA ASP A 127 1.43 6.41 -10.80
C ASP A 127 0.59 5.13 -10.62
N ILE A 128 -0.43 5.20 -9.76
CA ILE A 128 -1.31 4.07 -9.44
C ILE A 128 -2.12 3.70 -10.67
N ALA A 129 -2.19 2.41 -10.98
CA ALA A 129 -3.06 1.90 -12.03
C ALA A 129 -4.54 2.09 -11.65
N GLY A 130 -5.36 2.57 -12.58
CA GLY A 130 -6.74 2.86 -12.25
C GLY A 130 -7.56 3.46 -13.37
N SER A 131 -8.78 3.83 -13.01
CA SER A 131 -9.69 4.51 -13.92
C SER A 131 -10.81 5.22 -13.16
N LEU A 132 -11.60 6.01 -13.90
CA LEU A 132 -12.75 6.72 -13.35
C LEU A 132 -13.83 5.81 -12.74
N GLU A 133 -13.90 4.53 -13.14
CA GLU A 133 -14.86 3.55 -12.64
C GLU A 133 -14.89 3.48 -11.10
N ALA A 134 -13.73 3.50 -10.45
CA ALA A 134 -13.64 3.47 -8.99
C ALA A 134 -14.43 4.63 -8.37
N SER A 135 -14.33 5.83 -8.96
CA SER A 135 -15.10 7.00 -8.50
C SER A 135 -16.60 6.79 -8.71
N LEU A 136 -17.00 6.28 -9.88
CA LEU A 136 -18.40 6.08 -10.23
C LEU A 136 -19.10 5.05 -9.33
N GLN A 137 -18.36 4.07 -8.79
CA GLN A 137 -18.89 3.09 -7.83
C GLN A 137 -19.33 3.72 -6.50
N ILE A 138 -18.61 4.73 -6.02
CA ILE A 138 -18.98 5.49 -4.81
C ILE A 138 -20.06 6.54 -5.12
N VAL A 139 -20.01 7.16 -6.31
CA VAL A 139 -20.94 8.22 -6.69
C VAL A 139 -22.34 7.68 -7.00
N THR A 140 -22.46 6.48 -7.57
CA THR A 140 -23.75 5.87 -7.91
C THR A 140 -24.72 5.76 -6.73
N PRO A 141 -24.34 5.20 -5.56
CA PRO A 141 -25.22 5.17 -4.40
C PRO A 141 -25.46 6.56 -3.80
N LEU A 142 -24.47 7.46 -3.84
CA LEU A 142 -24.58 8.83 -3.33
C LEU A 142 -25.70 9.62 -4.02
N VAL A 143 -25.73 9.60 -5.36
CA VAL A 143 -26.67 10.43 -6.13
C VAL A 143 -28.10 9.88 -6.16
N LYS A 144 -28.34 8.62 -5.75
CA LYS A 144 -29.69 8.02 -5.72
C LYS A 144 -30.67 8.79 -4.82
N GLN A 145 -30.15 9.51 -3.83
CA GLN A 145 -30.95 10.30 -2.90
C GLN A 145 -31.31 11.68 -3.46
N TRP A 146 -30.64 12.11 -4.53
CA TRP A 146 -30.78 13.43 -5.11
C TRP A 146 -31.72 13.40 -6.31
N HIS A 147 -32.66 14.34 -6.33
CA HIS A 147 -33.62 14.46 -7.43
C HIS A 147 -33.05 15.26 -8.60
N ASN A 148 -32.09 16.15 -8.32
CA ASN A 148 -31.53 17.09 -9.28
C ASN A 148 -30.01 17.20 -9.11
N TYR A 149 -29.28 16.33 -9.82
CA TYR A 149 -27.84 16.22 -9.74
C TYR A 149 -27.18 16.16 -11.13
N LYS A 150 -25.89 16.50 -11.17
CA LYS A 150 -25.02 16.31 -12.32
C LYS A 150 -23.67 15.73 -11.88
N VAL A 151 -23.23 14.66 -12.56
CA VAL A 151 -21.87 14.11 -12.39
C VAL A 151 -21.01 14.60 -13.55
N ILE A 152 -19.80 15.06 -13.26
CA ILE A 152 -18.81 15.46 -14.27
C ILE A 152 -17.56 14.61 -14.03
N GLY A 153 -17.20 13.78 -15.01
CA GLY A 153 -16.00 12.96 -14.97
C GLY A 153 -14.88 13.54 -15.82
N PHE A 154 -13.64 13.50 -15.35
CA PHE A 154 -12.44 13.85 -16.09
C PHE A 154 -11.54 12.63 -16.15
N THR A 155 -11.31 12.06 -17.32
CA THR A 155 -10.52 10.82 -17.49
C THR A 155 -9.97 10.74 -18.92
N ASP A 156 -8.92 9.95 -19.11
CA ASP A 156 -8.37 9.61 -20.42
C ASP A 156 -8.65 8.15 -20.84
N SER A 157 -9.37 7.39 -20.00
CA SER A 157 -9.78 6.02 -20.28
C SER A 157 -11.28 5.91 -20.61
N ASP A 158 -11.68 4.76 -21.17
CA ASP A 158 -13.08 4.38 -21.29
C ASP A 158 -13.80 4.47 -19.93
N ALA A 159 -15.10 4.81 -19.95
CA ALA A 159 -15.91 4.90 -18.74
C ALA A 159 -17.35 4.40 -18.94
N ASP A 160 -17.85 3.57 -18.04
CA ASP A 160 -19.28 3.20 -17.95
C ASP A 160 -19.99 3.99 -16.85
N VAL A 161 -20.84 4.94 -17.27
CA VAL A 161 -21.63 5.79 -16.36
C VAL A 161 -23.02 5.23 -16.08
N GLY A 162 -23.39 4.10 -16.66
CA GLY A 162 -24.68 3.44 -16.45
C GLY A 162 -25.87 4.38 -16.69
N LYS A 163 -26.70 4.58 -15.66
CA LYS A 163 -27.91 5.43 -15.69
C LYS A 163 -27.69 6.84 -15.12
N LEU A 164 -26.46 7.19 -14.78
CA LEU A 164 -26.16 8.48 -14.15
C LEU A 164 -26.39 9.63 -15.14
N ASN A 165 -26.85 10.77 -14.63
CA ASN A 165 -26.78 12.04 -15.34
C ASN A 165 -25.33 12.56 -15.29
N ALA A 166 -24.47 11.94 -16.08
CA ALA A 166 -23.04 12.23 -16.14
C ALA A 166 -22.64 12.85 -17.48
N ASP A 167 -21.77 13.86 -17.45
CA ASP A 167 -20.98 14.28 -18.61
C ASP A 167 -19.52 13.87 -18.36
N ILE A 168 -18.91 13.18 -19.32
CA ILE A 168 -17.51 12.78 -19.25
C ILE A 168 -16.69 13.65 -20.18
N ILE A 169 -15.65 14.24 -19.63
CA ILE A 169 -14.65 15.05 -20.31
C ILE A 169 -13.45 14.13 -20.56
N ALA A 170 -13.29 13.76 -21.83
CA ALA A 170 -12.19 12.91 -22.28
C ALA A 170 -10.90 13.73 -22.47
N LEU A 171 -9.82 13.31 -21.82
CA LEU A 171 -8.49 13.92 -21.88
C LEU A 171 -7.53 13.03 -22.67
N THR A 172 -7.88 12.74 -23.92
CA THR A 172 -7.13 11.84 -24.81
C THR A 172 -5.79 12.44 -25.24
N ASP A 173 -4.87 11.57 -25.67
CA ASP A 173 -3.63 11.99 -26.31
C ASP A 173 -3.90 12.77 -27.61
N GLN A 174 -3.05 13.77 -27.88
CA GLN A 174 -3.13 14.53 -29.12
C GLN A 174 -2.73 13.65 -30.31
N GLU A 175 -3.30 13.90 -31.48
CA GLU A 175 -3.01 13.14 -32.67
C GLU A 175 -1.50 13.14 -32.99
N GLY A 176 -0.92 11.94 -33.11
CA GLY A 176 0.50 11.76 -33.37
C GLY A 176 1.41 11.72 -32.14
N THR A 177 0.87 11.84 -30.92
CA THR A 177 1.60 11.54 -29.68
C THR A 177 1.97 10.07 -29.67
N THR A 178 3.22 9.77 -29.34
CA THR A 178 3.76 8.41 -29.23
C THR A 178 4.35 8.25 -27.84
N ASN A 179 4.10 7.12 -27.20
CA ASN A 179 4.63 6.77 -25.89
C ASN A 179 5.42 5.48 -25.99
N VAL A 180 6.60 5.43 -25.38
CA VAL A 180 7.47 4.26 -25.34
C VAL A 180 7.91 4.03 -23.90
N GLY A 181 7.48 2.93 -23.31
CA GLY A 181 7.77 2.64 -21.90
C GLY A 181 8.68 1.44 -21.70
N LEU A 182 9.37 1.41 -20.57
CA LEU A 182 10.09 0.23 -20.07
C LEU A 182 9.19 -0.56 -19.12
N SER A 183 8.92 -1.83 -19.43
CA SER A 183 8.02 -2.66 -18.63
C SER A 183 8.72 -3.49 -17.55
N TRP A 184 9.98 -3.85 -17.75
CA TRP A 184 10.77 -4.63 -16.78
C TRP A 184 12.27 -4.50 -17.05
N LEU A 185 13.06 -4.75 -16.01
CA LEU A 185 14.50 -4.90 -16.05
C LEU A 185 14.87 -6.14 -15.24
N SER A 186 15.72 -7.00 -15.78
CA SER A 186 16.21 -8.16 -15.06
C SER A 186 17.68 -8.39 -15.34
N HIS A 187 18.35 -9.07 -14.42
CA HIS A 187 19.75 -9.42 -14.57
C HIS A 187 20.00 -10.90 -14.26
N GLN A 188 20.98 -11.46 -14.94
CA GLN A 188 21.52 -12.78 -14.65
C GLN A 188 23.04 -12.67 -14.52
N THR A 189 23.58 -13.36 -13.52
CA THR A 189 25.03 -13.45 -13.32
C THR A 189 25.47 -14.86 -13.69
N ASP A 190 26.44 -14.98 -14.60
CA ASP A 190 27.01 -16.27 -14.97
C ASP A 190 28.13 -16.73 -14.00
N ALA A 191 28.65 -17.94 -14.22
CA ALA A 191 29.72 -18.53 -13.40
C ALA A 191 31.07 -17.78 -13.50
N GLU A 192 31.26 -16.96 -14.53
CA GLU A 192 32.42 -16.06 -14.67
C GLU A 192 32.16 -14.68 -14.04
N HIS A 193 31.02 -14.53 -13.35
CA HIS A 193 30.46 -13.31 -12.82
C HIS A 193 30.08 -12.26 -13.87
N LYS A 194 29.95 -12.55 -15.16
CA LYS A 194 29.43 -11.58 -16.12
C LYS A 194 27.94 -11.37 -15.86
N ILE A 195 27.53 -10.11 -15.88
CA ILE A 195 26.12 -9.76 -15.72
C ILE A 195 25.54 -9.53 -17.10
N THR A 196 24.54 -10.32 -17.46
CA THR A 196 23.70 -10.04 -18.61
C THR A 196 22.44 -9.36 -18.10
N THR A 197 22.19 -8.14 -18.57
CA THR A 197 21.01 -7.37 -18.18
C THR A 197 20.09 -7.28 -19.37
N GLN A 198 18.80 -7.52 -19.14
CA GLN A 198 17.77 -7.41 -20.16
C GLN A 198 16.69 -6.44 -19.73
N ALA A 199 16.18 -5.66 -20.67
CA ALA A 199 15.05 -4.77 -20.43
C ALA A 199 13.97 -4.99 -21.49
N GLY A 200 12.70 -4.92 -21.08
CA GLY A 200 11.56 -4.90 -21.98
C GLY A 200 11.20 -3.46 -22.32
N ILE A 201 11.15 -3.13 -23.62
CA ILE A 201 10.70 -1.83 -24.13
C ILE A 201 9.54 -2.04 -25.10
N THR A 202 8.50 -1.21 -24.99
CA THR A 202 7.31 -1.29 -25.83
C THR A 202 6.93 0.08 -26.36
N ASN A 203 6.67 0.17 -27.67
CA ASN A 203 6.06 1.35 -28.27
C ASN A 203 4.53 1.24 -28.20
N TYR A 204 3.91 2.07 -27.36
CA TYR A 204 2.46 2.13 -27.13
C TYR A 204 1.73 3.09 -28.07
N GLY A 205 2.44 3.79 -28.95
CA GLY A 205 1.85 4.70 -29.94
C GLY A 205 1.53 4.05 -31.29
N GLU A 206 0.91 4.85 -32.16
CA GLU A 206 0.47 4.45 -33.51
C GLU A 206 1.53 4.70 -34.61
N LYS A 207 2.69 5.27 -34.25
CA LYS A 207 3.79 5.58 -35.18
C LYS A 207 5.06 4.84 -34.77
N ASP A 208 5.91 4.56 -35.75
CA ASP A 208 7.25 4.03 -35.52
C ASP A 208 8.07 5.07 -34.74
N PHE A 209 8.88 4.59 -33.80
CA PHE A 209 9.66 5.43 -32.88
C PHE A 209 11.08 4.87 -32.74
N GLU A 210 12.06 5.76 -32.66
CA GLU A 210 13.46 5.43 -32.45
C GLU A 210 14.00 6.21 -31.26
N THR A 211 14.63 5.53 -30.33
CA THR A 211 15.17 6.12 -29.10
C THR A 211 16.36 5.34 -28.58
N ASP A 212 17.17 5.99 -27.75
CA ASP A 212 18.28 5.36 -27.04
C ASP A 212 17.81 4.88 -25.67
N VAL A 213 18.21 3.66 -25.30
CA VAL A 213 18.01 3.13 -23.95
C VAL A 213 19.36 3.00 -23.26
N GLU A 214 19.49 3.74 -22.17
CA GLU A 214 20.68 3.82 -21.35
C GLU A 214 20.56 2.88 -20.15
N LEU A 215 21.59 2.06 -19.91
CA LEU A 215 21.74 1.25 -18.71
C LEU A 215 22.74 1.90 -17.76
N TYR A 216 22.31 2.13 -16.53
CA TYR A 216 23.10 2.67 -15.44
C TYR A 216 23.33 1.62 -14.36
N LEU A 217 24.51 1.67 -13.74
CA LEU A 217 24.80 1.00 -12.48
C LEU A 217 24.93 2.08 -11.39
N GLY A 218 23.99 2.11 -10.45
CA GLY A 218 23.86 3.25 -9.55
C GLY A 218 23.55 4.54 -10.35
N ASP A 219 24.46 5.50 -10.32
CA ASP A 219 24.35 6.75 -11.10
C ASP A 219 25.34 6.81 -12.27
N THR A 220 26.10 5.74 -12.50
CA THR A 220 27.13 5.71 -13.57
C THR A 220 26.54 5.07 -14.81
N LEU A 221 26.52 5.79 -15.93
CA LEU A 221 26.15 5.23 -17.23
C LEU A 221 27.11 4.09 -17.58
N PHE A 222 26.54 2.92 -17.88
CA PHE A 222 27.28 1.70 -18.14
C PHE A 222 27.27 1.35 -19.63
N ASP A 223 26.10 1.36 -20.26
CA ASP A 223 25.92 1.06 -21.69
C ASP A 223 24.72 1.84 -22.25
N ALA A 224 24.63 2.02 -23.56
CA ALA A 224 23.52 2.66 -24.23
C ALA A 224 23.28 2.00 -25.60
N GLN A 225 22.02 1.73 -25.94
CA GLN A 225 21.66 1.09 -27.20
C GLN A 225 20.51 1.83 -27.89
N THR A 226 20.68 2.14 -29.17
CA THR A 226 19.61 2.68 -30.03
C THR A 226 18.64 1.58 -30.41
N VAL A 227 17.35 1.85 -30.23
CA VAL A 227 16.25 0.91 -30.49
C VAL A 227 15.23 1.57 -31.41
N SER A 228 15.01 0.97 -32.57
CA SER A 228 13.89 1.29 -33.45
C SER A 228 12.74 0.30 -33.23
N LEU A 229 11.54 0.83 -32.98
CA LEU A 229 10.32 0.12 -32.63
C LEU A 229 9.18 0.53 -33.57
N LYS A 230 8.51 -0.44 -34.19
CA LYS A 230 7.27 -0.17 -34.92
C LYS A 230 6.13 0.16 -33.97
N ALA A 231 5.07 0.79 -34.47
CA ALA A 231 3.84 1.03 -33.72
C ALA A 231 3.32 -0.26 -33.05
N GLY A 232 3.06 -0.22 -31.74
CA GLY A 232 2.59 -1.37 -30.95
C GLY A 232 3.62 -2.49 -30.71
N GLN A 233 4.88 -2.31 -31.13
CA GLN A 233 5.90 -3.37 -31.02
C GLN A 233 6.55 -3.36 -29.63
N SER A 234 6.65 -4.56 -29.04
CA SER A 234 7.53 -4.83 -27.89
C SER A 234 8.84 -5.49 -28.34
N LYS A 235 9.94 -5.13 -27.70
CA LYS A 235 11.27 -5.69 -27.94
C LYS A 235 12.01 -5.89 -26.62
N THR A 236 12.81 -6.94 -26.53
CA THR A 236 13.77 -7.12 -25.45
C THR A 236 15.14 -6.62 -25.91
N ILE A 237 15.74 -5.72 -25.14
CA ILE A 237 17.13 -5.30 -25.32
C ILE A 237 18.01 -6.06 -24.34
N THR A 238 19.23 -6.38 -24.76
CA THR A 238 20.20 -7.10 -23.93
C THR A 238 21.49 -6.29 -23.88
N PHE A 239 21.91 -5.96 -22.67
CA PHE A 239 23.18 -5.32 -22.38
C PHE A 239 24.17 -6.37 -21.90
N HIS A 240 25.34 -6.42 -22.53
CA HIS A 240 26.38 -7.35 -22.18
C HIS A 240 27.43 -6.64 -21.32
N THR A 241 27.36 -6.85 -20.00
CA THR A 241 28.28 -6.23 -19.05
C THR A 241 29.44 -7.17 -18.75
N THR A 242 30.68 -6.72 -19.02
CA THR A 242 31.87 -7.42 -18.52
C THR A 242 32.20 -6.94 -17.10
N THR A 243 32.27 -7.89 -16.17
CA THR A 243 32.67 -7.62 -14.78
C THR A 243 34.17 -7.30 -14.70
N ASN A 244 34.51 -6.02 -14.82
CA ASN A 244 35.85 -5.55 -14.48
C ASN A 244 35.93 -5.12 -12.99
N SER A 245 37.14 -4.80 -12.52
CA SER A 245 37.37 -4.35 -11.14
C SER A 245 36.63 -3.06 -10.80
N HIS A 246 36.37 -2.20 -11.78
CA HIS A 246 35.60 -0.96 -11.63
C HIS A 246 34.11 -1.26 -11.40
N PHE A 247 33.54 -2.19 -12.17
CA PHE A 247 32.18 -2.68 -12.01
C PHE A 247 31.96 -3.30 -10.62
N ARG A 248 32.87 -4.17 -10.17
CA ARG A 248 32.81 -4.74 -8.80
C ARG A 248 32.89 -3.69 -7.70
N LYS A 249 33.61 -2.59 -7.93
CA LYS A 249 33.68 -1.46 -6.98
C LYS A 249 32.40 -0.62 -6.98
N LEU A 250 31.76 -0.45 -8.14
CA LEU A 250 30.50 0.27 -8.29
C LEU A 250 29.31 -0.52 -7.71
N THR A 251 29.20 -1.83 -7.99
CA THR A 251 28.19 -2.70 -7.37
C THR A 251 28.38 -2.81 -5.85
N ALA A 252 29.60 -2.63 -5.35
CA ALA A 252 29.87 -2.53 -3.91
C ALA A 252 29.38 -1.22 -3.27
N SER A 253 29.06 -0.18 -4.06
CA SER A 253 28.64 1.14 -3.59
C SER A 253 27.13 1.39 -3.70
N LYS A 254 26.48 0.90 -4.77
CA LYS A 254 25.03 1.00 -5.02
C LYS A 254 24.53 -0.34 -5.59
N GLY A 255 23.56 -0.96 -4.93
CA GLY A 255 23.06 -2.30 -5.24
C GLY A 255 21.86 -2.32 -6.19
N TYR A 256 21.85 -1.48 -7.24
CA TYR A 256 20.77 -1.45 -8.23
C TYR A 256 21.27 -1.08 -9.63
N LEU A 257 20.55 -1.60 -10.63
CA LEU A 257 20.60 -1.17 -12.03
C LEU A 257 19.42 -0.25 -12.33
N LYS A 258 19.61 0.66 -13.28
CA LYS A 258 18.55 1.53 -13.79
C LYS A 258 18.62 1.52 -15.31
N ALA A 259 17.52 1.20 -15.98
CA ALA A 259 17.38 1.44 -17.41
C ALA A 259 16.56 2.72 -17.62
N HIS A 260 16.93 3.53 -18.61
CA HIS A 260 16.31 4.81 -18.89
C HIS A 260 16.16 5.05 -20.40
N ILE A 261 14.99 5.48 -20.85
CA ILE A 261 14.74 5.90 -22.23
C ILE A 261 15.09 7.38 -22.39
N VAL A 262 15.90 7.70 -23.40
CA VAL A 262 16.28 9.08 -23.74
C VAL A 262 15.32 9.60 -24.81
N ALA A 263 14.10 9.93 -24.41
CA ALA A 263 13.11 10.56 -25.29
C ALA A 263 12.12 11.44 -24.53
N GLU A 264 11.57 12.43 -25.22
CA GLU A 264 10.40 13.18 -24.78
C GLU A 264 9.14 12.64 -25.46
N ASP A 265 8.47 11.70 -24.80
CA ASP A 265 7.34 10.96 -25.35
C ASP A 265 6.02 11.32 -24.64
N GLY A 266 5.05 10.40 -24.62
CA GLY A 266 3.72 10.65 -24.07
C GLY A 266 3.69 10.71 -22.55
N ASN A 267 4.55 9.95 -21.88
CA ASN A 267 4.55 9.78 -20.44
C ASN A 267 5.96 9.49 -19.90
N SER A 268 6.63 10.49 -19.34
CA SER A 268 8.00 10.29 -18.83
C SER A 268 8.13 9.36 -17.61
N HIS A 269 7.02 8.98 -16.96
CA HIS A 269 7.06 8.18 -15.73
C HIS A 269 7.34 6.69 -16.02
N ASP A 270 7.10 6.21 -17.25
CA ASP A 270 7.40 4.84 -17.67
C ASP A 270 8.77 4.70 -18.37
N ASN A 271 9.50 5.82 -18.54
CA ASN A 271 10.82 5.84 -19.17
C ASN A 271 11.93 5.30 -18.27
N THR A 272 11.64 4.86 -17.04
CA THR A 272 12.64 4.39 -16.09
C THR A 272 12.17 3.15 -15.35
N VAL A 273 13.02 2.12 -15.31
CA VAL A 273 12.82 0.91 -14.49
C VAL A 273 14.10 0.58 -13.74
N TYR A 274 13.96 -0.02 -12.56
CA TYR A 274 15.04 -0.37 -11.65
C TYR A 274 15.05 -1.86 -11.38
N GLU A 275 16.25 -2.41 -11.13
CA GLU A 275 16.45 -3.81 -10.75
C GLU A 275 17.47 -3.87 -9.62
N MET A 276 17.19 -4.66 -8.58
CA MET A 276 18.07 -4.76 -7.42
C MET A 276 19.17 -5.81 -7.68
N ILE A 277 20.44 -5.45 -7.45
CA ILE A 277 21.55 -6.40 -7.45
C ILE A 277 21.89 -6.76 -6.01
N GLU A 278 21.68 -8.01 -5.63
CA GLU A 278 22.05 -8.48 -4.30
C GLU A 278 23.57 -8.55 -4.11
N ARG A 279 24.04 -7.88 -3.05
CA ARG A 279 25.41 -8.01 -2.59
C ARG A 279 25.56 -9.35 -1.89
N GLN A 280 26.18 -10.34 -2.55
CA GLN A 280 26.72 -11.49 -1.84
C GLN A 280 27.87 -11.02 -0.92
N LYS A 281 27.57 -10.87 0.37
CA LYS A 281 28.58 -10.52 1.37
C LYS A 281 29.52 -11.72 1.49
N LYS A 282 30.83 -11.51 1.25
CA LYS A 282 31.81 -12.56 1.51
C LYS A 282 31.77 -12.95 2.99
N LYS A 283 31.45 -14.21 3.28
CA LYS A 283 31.41 -14.79 4.62
C LYS A 283 32.80 -15.26 4.99
N THR A 284 33.21 -15.04 6.23
CA THR A 284 34.47 -15.61 6.74
C THR A 284 34.16 -16.73 7.73
N VAL A 285 34.62 -17.94 7.43
CA VAL A 285 34.42 -19.12 8.27
C VAL A 285 35.77 -19.58 8.81
N LEU A 286 35.88 -19.70 10.13
CA LEU A 286 37.07 -20.24 10.78
C LEU A 286 36.88 -21.74 11.06
N LEU A 287 37.69 -22.59 10.42
CA LEU A 287 37.77 -24.02 10.68
C LEU A 287 38.87 -24.31 11.71
N VAL A 288 38.47 -24.67 12.92
CA VAL A 288 39.36 -25.08 14.01
C VAL A 288 39.47 -26.61 13.99
N SER A 289 40.40 -27.13 13.20
CA SER A 289 40.64 -28.56 13.05
C SER A 289 42.13 -28.88 12.98
N LYS A 290 42.53 -30.09 13.40
CA LYS A 290 43.89 -30.60 13.14
C LYS A 290 44.09 -30.92 11.66
N GLN A 291 43.06 -31.44 10.99
CA GLN A 291 42.98 -31.69 9.54
C GLN A 291 41.56 -32.16 9.20
N ASN A 292 40.79 -31.39 8.40
CA ASN A 292 39.46 -31.79 7.92
C ASN A 292 39.22 -31.25 6.52
N SER A 293 39.72 -31.97 5.52
CA SER A 293 39.61 -31.60 4.11
C SER A 293 38.17 -31.69 3.59
N PHE A 294 37.32 -32.51 4.23
CA PHE A 294 35.90 -32.62 3.85
C PHE A 294 35.15 -31.32 4.12
N MET A 295 35.26 -30.79 5.34
CA MET A 295 34.62 -29.53 5.71
C MET A 295 35.24 -28.35 4.96
N GLU A 296 36.55 -28.33 4.79
CA GLU A 296 37.23 -27.32 3.96
C GLU A 296 36.67 -27.29 2.54
N ARG A 297 36.56 -28.44 1.88
CA ARG A 297 36.00 -28.55 0.53
C ARG A 297 34.53 -28.15 0.51
N ALA A 298 33.72 -28.63 1.44
CA ALA A 298 32.29 -28.31 1.49
C ALA A 298 32.03 -26.81 1.69
N LEU A 299 32.82 -26.15 2.54
CA LEU A 299 32.76 -24.69 2.72
C LEU A 299 33.30 -23.92 1.51
N SER A 300 34.30 -24.46 0.82
CA SER A 300 34.90 -23.83 -0.36
C SER A 300 34.11 -24.05 -1.66
N LEU A 301 33.01 -24.81 -1.62
CA LEU A 301 32.10 -24.96 -2.76
C LEU A 301 31.34 -23.67 -3.07
N GLU A 302 31.25 -22.74 -2.12
CA GLU A 302 30.63 -21.44 -2.30
C GLU A 302 31.71 -20.35 -2.37
N ASP A 303 31.85 -19.70 -3.54
CA ASP A 303 32.85 -18.64 -3.77
C ASP A 303 32.70 -17.41 -2.84
N SER A 304 31.51 -17.27 -2.24
CA SER A 304 31.22 -16.23 -1.25
C SER A 304 31.91 -16.52 0.10
N ILE A 305 32.36 -17.74 0.37
CA ILE A 305 32.95 -18.15 1.65
C ILE A 305 34.48 -18.09 1.57
N THR A 306 35.09 -17.35 2.50
CA THR A 306 36.54 -17.39 2.77
C THR A 306 36.78 -18.27 3.98
N VAL A 307 37.47 -19.40 3.78
CA VAL A 307 37.81 -20.34 4.86
C VAL A 307 39.19 -20.01 5.43
N GLU A 308 39.26 -19.78 6.73
CA GLU A 308 40.51 -19.69 7.48
C GLU A 308 40.67 -20.91 8.37
N GLN A 309 41.91 -21.38 8.57
CA GLN A 309 42.18 -22.59 9.33
C GLN A 309 43.12 -22.34 10.51
N THR A 310 42.87 -23.04 11.61
CA THR A 310 43.80 -23.10 12.74
C THR A 310 43.69 -24.41 13.50
N THR A 311 44.81 -24.91 14.02
CA THR A 311 44.86 -26.21 14.72
C THR A 311 44.58 -26.11 16.21
N ARG A 312 44.56 -24.89 16.79
CA ARG A 312 44.42 -24.67 18.23
C ARG A 312 43.50 -23.48 18.52
N THR A 313 42.61 -23.66 19.49
CA THR A 313 41.72 -22.60 19.99
C THR A 313 42.45 -21.37 20.53
N LYS A 314 43.70 -21.52 20.99
CA LYS A 314 44.54 -20.40 21.46
C LYS A 314 45.03 -19.47 20.36
N ASN A 315 45.01 -19.94 19.11
CA ASN A 315 45.47 -19.18 17.94
C ASN A 315 44.32 -18.43 17.26
N ILE A 316 43.10 -18.49 17.81
CA ILE A 316 41.97 -17.71 17.34
C ILE A 316 42.26 -16.24 17.66
N ASN A 317 42.27 -15.39 16.63
CA ASN A 317 42.48 -13.96 16.80
C ASN A 317 41.27 -13.34 17.54
N PRO A 318 41.46 -12.81 18.76
CA PRO A 318 40.35 -12.27 19.55
C PRO A 318 39.80 -10.94 19.00
N ASP A 319 40.52 -10.25 18.11
CA ASP A 319 40.10 -8.96 17.55
C ASP A 319 39.37 -9.11 16.20
N LYS A 320 39.29 -10.33 15.68
CA LYS A 320 38.66 -10.63 14.39
C LYS A 320 37.35 -11.39 14.59
N ALA A 321 36.27 -10.85 14.03
CA ALA A 321 34.96 -11.52 14.03
C ALA A 321 34.82 -12.44 12.81
N TYR A 322 34.20 -13.59 13.02
CA TYR A 322 33.88 -14.57 11.97
C TYR A 322 32.35 -14.73 11.85
N ASP A 323 31.83 -15.01 10.66
CA ASP A 323 30.40 -15.28 10.48
C ASP A 323 30.06 -16.68 11.05
N PHE A 324 30.98 -17.65 10.93
CA PHE A 324 30.94 -18.95 11.60
C PHE A 324 32.30 -19.39 12.13
N ILE A 325 32.29 -20.19 13.20
CA ILE A 325 33.44 -20.97 13.67
C ILE A 325 33.04 -22.45 13.71
N VAL A 326 33.75 -23.29 12.97
CA VAL A 326 33.58 -24.74 12.96
C VAL A 326 34.64 -25.37 13.85
N TYR A 327 34.20 -26.08 14.88
CA TYR A 327 35.06 -26.78 15.82
C TYR A 327 35.03 -28.28 15.55
N ASP A 328 36.19 -28.83 15.19
CA ASP A 328 36.34 -30.24 14.85
C ASP A 328 37.27 -30.94 15.85
N GLY A 329 36.68 -31.74 16.75
CA GLY A 329 37.41 -32.44 17.80
C GLY A 329 38.08 -31.55 18.87
N VAL A 330 38.06 -30.23 18.71
CA VAL A 330 38.56 -29.24 19.67
C VAL A 330 37.41 -28.34 20.09
N MET A 331 37.01 -28.38 21.37
CA MET A 331 35.82 -27.67 21.82
C MET A 331 36.11 -26.25 22.32
N PRO A 332 35.19 -25.28 22.11
CA PRO A 332 35.34 -23.91 22.62
C PRO A 332 35.29 -23.84 24.15
N THR A 333 35.99 -22.87 24.72
CA THR A 333 36.03 -22.59 26.18
C THR A 333 35.51 -21.20 26.55
N LYS A 334 35.44 -20.28 25.58
CA LYS A 334 34.94 -18.91 25.73
C LYS A 334 34.33 -18.45 24.42
N TRP A 335 33.46 -17.44 24.50
CA TRP A 335 33.01 -16.66 23.36
C TRP A 335 34.05 -15.59 23.01
N TYR A 336 34.24 -15.31 21.72
CA TYR A 336 35.12 -14.23 21.25
C TYR A 336 34.28 -13.00 20.89
N HIS A 337 33.32 -13.16 19.97
CA HIS A 337 32.29 -12.17 19.64
C HIS A 337 30.91 -12.84 19.62
N ASN A 338 30.09 -12.54 18.59
CA ASN A 338 28.74 -13.07 18.37
C ASN A 338 28.66 -14.04 17.16
N GLU A 339 29.73 -14.79 16.90
CA GLU A 339 29.86 -15.72 15.77
C GLU A 339 28.91 -16.92 15.85
N ASN A 340 28.43 -17.45 14.72
CA ASN A 340 27.69 -18.71 14.73
C ASN A 340 28.66 -19.91 14.91
N VAL A 341 28.19 -21.03 15.44
CA VAL A 341 29.07 -22.15 15.79
C VAL A 341 28.56 -23.49 15.24
N ILE A 342 29.47 -24.26 14.65
CA ILE A 342 29.25 -25.66 14.29
C ILE A 342 30.19 -26.51 15.15
N LEU A 343 29.65 -27.48 15.90
CA LEU A 343 30.43 -28.42 16.72
C LEU A 343 30.37 -29.81 16.08
N LEU A 344 31.52 -30.36 15.71
CA LEU A 344 31.65 -31.71 15.17
C LEU A 344 32.19 -32.67 16.24
N ALA A 345 31.47 -33.79 16.42
CA ALA A 345 31.79 -34.86 17.34
C ALA A 345 32.11 -34.44 18.80
N PRO A 346 31.35 -33.55 19.47
CA PRO A 346 31.61 -33.20 20.87
C PRO A 346 31.48 -34.41 21.79
N SER A 347 32.64 -34.96 22.16
CA SER A 347 32.73 -36.22 22.92
C SER A 347 32.40 -36.08 24.39
N ASP A 348 32.27 -34.87 24.92
CA ASP A 348 31.99 -34.56 26.32
C ASP A 348 31.12 -33.30 26.48
N LYS A 349 30.81 -32.91 27.72
CA LYS A 349 30.01 -31.72 28.02
C LYS A 349 30.76 -30.46 27.54
N VAL A 350 30.10 -29.66 26.71
CA VAL A 350 30.63 -28.36 26.25
C VAL A 350 29.88 -27.25 26.97
N VAL A 351 30.63 -26.44 27.72
CA VAL A 351 30.10 -25.31 28.50
C VAL A 351 30.90 -24.07 28.15
N ILE A 352 30.21 -22.98 27.82
CA ILE A 352 30.81 -21.67 27.62
C ILE A 352 30.13 -20.69 28.57
N GLY A 353 30.91 -20.10 29.49
CA GLY A 353 30.35 -19.27 30.56
C GLY A 353 29.37 -20.07 31.44
N LYS A 354 28.11 -19.61 31.52
CA LYS A 354 27.02 -20.30 32.25
C LYS A 354 26.16 -21.19 31.35
N GLN A 355 26.43 -21.24 30.05
CA GLN A 355 25.60 -21.95 29.08
C GLN A 355 26.15 -23.33 28.77
N THR A 356 25.29 -24.35 28.84
CA THR A 356 25.64 -25.69 28.37
C THR A 356 25.19 -25.81 26.92
N LEU A 357 26.14 -25.94 26.00
CA LEU A 357 25.87 -26.11 24.57
C LEU A 357 25.59 -27.57 24.23
N VAL A 358 26.35 -28.48 24.85
CA VAL A 358 26.29 -29.93 24.61
C VAL A 358 26.24 -30.68 25.93
N ARG A 359 25.30 -31.64 26.04
CA ARG A 359 25.24 -32.63 27.12
C ARG A 359 25.15 -34.03 26.53
N LYS A 360 26.29 -34.72 26.45
CA LYS A 360 26.37 -36.12 26.04
C LYS A 360 25.55 -37.00 26.98
N VAL A 361 24.73 -37.88 26.39
CA VAL A 361 23.94 -38.90 27.08
C VAL A 361 24.60 -40.27 26.92
N GLN A 362 24.92 -40.66 25.69
CA GLN A 362 25.45 -41.99 25.40
C GLN A 362 26.38 -42.00 24.19
N THR A 363 27.31 -42.94 24.16
CA THR A 363 28.13 -43.25 22.97
C THR A 363 27.57 -44.47 22.25
N PHE A 364 27.55 -44.45 20.93
CA PHE A 364 27.21 -45.62 20.11
C PHE A 364 28.37 -46.00 19.18
N LYS A 365 28.36 -47.25 18.72
CA LYS A 365 29.28 -47.80 17.73
C LYS A 365 28.47 -48.38 16.57
N ASN A 366 28.96 -48.20 15.33
CA ASN A 366 28.33 -48.66 14.10
C ASN A 366 26.84 -48.30 14.03
N GLY A 367 26.54 -47.01 14.21
CA GLY A 367 25.16 -46.51 14.20
C GLY A 367 24.74 -46.04 12.82
N SER A 368 23.48 -46.30 12.48
CA SER A 368 22.79 -45.70 11.33
C SER A 368 21.99 -44.49 11.82
N ILE A 369 22.41 -43.31 11.38
CA ILE A 369 21.86 -42.02 11.78
C ILE A 369 20.88 -41.59 10.70
N THR A 370 19.64 -41.33 11.09
CA THR A 370 18.59 -40.84 10.20
C THR A 370 18.55 -39.33 10.23
N PHE A 371 18.54 -38.72 9.05
CA PHE A 371 18.32 -37.31 8.82
C PHE A 371 16.92 -37.15 8.22
N PRO A 372 15.89 -36.83 9.03
CA PRO A 372 14.58 -36.48 8.50
C PRO A 372 14.66 -35.19 7.68
N GLN A 373 13.65 -34.99 6.82
CA GLN A 373 13.48 -33.72 6.12
C GLN A 373 13.27 -32.59 7.14
N SER A 374 13.96 -31.47 6.95
CA SER A 374 13.98 -30.34 7.87
C SER A 374 14.32 -29.04 7.15
N ASN A 375 14.23 -27.90 7.84
CA ASN A 375 14.54 -26.57 7.27
C ASN A 375 15.98 -26.42 6.73
N ILE A 376 16.90 -27.31 7.11
CA ILE A 376 18.29 -27.33 6.60
C ILE A 376 18.54 -28.40 5.54
N THR A 377 17.52 -29.18 5.22
CA THR A 377 17.54 -30.28 4.25
C THR A 377 16.29 -30.22 3.34
N GLN A 378 15.73 -29.02 3.10
CA GLN A 378 14.45 -28.84 2.39
C GLN A 378 14.43 -29.47 0.99
N ASP A 379 15.59 -29.45 0.31
CA ASP A 379 15.77 -30.03 -1.02
C ASP A 379 16.24 -31.50 -1.01
N LEU A 380 16.34 -32.12 0.17
CA LEU A 380 16.76 -33.51 0.36
C LEU A 380 15.62 -34.36 0.90
N GLU A 381 15.45 -35.56 0.35
CA GLU A 381 14.65 -36.61 0.97
C GLU A 381 15.31 -37.08 2.29
N ALA A 382 14.55 -37.75 3.15
CA ALA A 382 15.13 -38.31 4.37
C ALA A 382 16.22 -39.33 4.03
N PHE A 383 17.42 -39.13 4.56
CA PHE A 383 18.59 -39.95 4.25
C PHE A 383 19.22 -40.56 5.51
N THR A 384 20.15 -41.49 5.30
CA THR A 384 20.85 -42.17 6.39
C THR A 384 22.36 -42.11 6.23
N VAL A 385 23.04 -41.96 7.36
CA VAL A 385 24.49 -41.89 7.47
C VAL A 385 24.96 -43.00 8.40
N ASN A 386 25.92 -43.79 7.98
CA ASN A 386 26.58 -44.77 8.80
C ASN A 386 27.83 -44.16 9.44
N ALA A 387 27.90 -44.24 10.77
CA ALA A 387 29.07 -43.79 11.52
C ALA A 387 29.64 -44.93 12.37
N ALA A 388 30.95 -45.15 12.28
CA ALA A 388 31.64 -46.16 13.09
C ALA A 388 31.52 -45.86 14.59
N LYS A 389 31.44 -44.58 14.95
CA LYS A 389 31.23 -44.11 16.33
C LYS A 389 30.53 -42.76 16.33
N GLY A 390 29.62 -42.56 17.28
CA GLY A 390 29.01 -41.26 17.53
C GLY A 390 28.45 -41.12 18.94
N PHE A 391 27.83 -39.97 19.20
CA PHE A 391 27.34 -39.55 20.49
C PHE A 391 25.89 -39.11 20.38
N ARG A 392 25.09 -39.52 21.36
CA ARG A 392 23.71 -39.10 21.55
C ARG A 392 23.68 -38.00 22.60
N TYR A 393 22.85 -36.99 22.37
CA TYR A 393 22.75 -35.80 23.20
C TYR A 393 21.37 -35.64 23.81
N ALA A 394 21.33 -34.93 24.94
CA ALA A 394 20.07 -34.39 25.45
C ALA A 394 19.74 -33.14 24.64
N LEU A 395 18.59 -33.14 23.96
CA LEU A 395 18.15 -32.01 23.16
C LEU A 395 17.92 -30.79 24.07
N PRO A 396 18.62 -29.67 23.85
CA PRO A 396 18.35 -28.43 24.59
C PRO A 396 16.99 -27.83 24.21
N SER A 397 16.34 -27.11 25.14
CA SER A 397 15.02 -26.49 24.91
C SER A 397 15.01 -25.38 23.85
N TRP A 398 16.18 -24.89 23.44
CA TRP A 398 16.36 -23.82 22.44
C TRP A 398 16.71 -24.36 21.04
N ALA A 399 16.74 -25.69 20.87
CA ALA A 399 17.13 -26.34 19.61
C ALA A 399 16.12 -27.42 19.19
N TYR A 400 16.10 -27.71 17.89
CA TYR A 400 15.41 -28.88 17.33
C TYR A 400 16.43 -29.91 16.85
N SER A 401 16.08 -31.19 16.92
CA SER A 401 16.91 -32.29 16.44
C SER A 401 16.74 -32.44 14.92
N PHE A 402 17.83 -32.39 14.15
CA PHE A 402 17.81 -32.65 12.70
C PHE A 402 18.42 -34.02 12.34
N ALA A 403 19.05 -34.70 13.29
CA ALA A 403 19.61 -36.04 13.07
C ALA A 403 19.41 -36.90 14.32
N GLY A 404 19.02 -38.15 14.13
CA GLY A 404 18.75 -39.07 15.23
C GLY A 404 19.20 -40.49 14.95
N GLU A 405 19.51 -41.23 16.02
CA GLU A 405 19.74 -42.67 15.97
C GLU A 405 18.86 -43.31 17.04
N ARG A 406 18.05 -44.32 16.66
CA ARG A 406 17.08 -45.01 17.55
C ARG A 406 16.20 -44.05 18.36
N ASN A 407 15.64 -43.03 17.72
CA ASN A 407 14.84 -41.95 18.34
C ASN A 407 15.58 -41.10 19.39
N GLN A 408 16.90 -41.14 19.43
CA GLN A 408 17.71 -40.28 20.28
C GLN A 408 18.48 -39.26 19.44
N CYS A 409 18.54 -38.01 19.90
CA CYS A 409 19.18 -36.91 19.19
C CYS A 409 20.68 -37.15 19.02
N VAL A 410 21.17 -37.12 17.78
CA VAL A 410 22.59 -37.18 17.42
C VAL A 410 23.06 -35.86 16.82
N GLY A 411 22.17 -35.09 16.18
CA GLY A 411 22.46 -33.74 15.71
C GLY A 411 21.28 -32.80 15.89
N TYR A 412 21.57 -31.55 16.23
CA TYR A 412 20.57 -30.52 16.49
C TYR A 412 21.07 -29.13 16.12
N LEU A 413 20.12 -28.27 15.78
CA LEU A 413 20.34 -26.87 15.42
C LEU A 413 19.39 -26.00 16.22
N GLY A 414 19.88 -24.86 16.69
CA GLY A 414 19.05 -23.91 17.43
C GLY A 414 19.70 -22.54 17.57
N LYS A 415 18.91 -21.58 18.06
CA LYS A 415 19.37 -20.20 18.29
C LYS A 415 19.58 -20.00 19.79
N LEU A 416 20.82 -19.74 20.20
CA LEU A 416 21.19 -19.44 21.58
C LEU A 416 21.67 -17.99 21.67
N GLN A 417 20.90 -17.13 22.33
CA GLN A 417 21.22 -15.70 22.49
C GLN A 417 21.64 -15.03 21.16
N ASP A 418 20.79 -15.16 20.15
CA ASP A 418 20.96 -14.62 18.80
C ASP A 418 22.07 -15.23 17.92
N ARG A 419 22.66 -16.35 18.34
CA ARG A 419 23.66 -17.11 17.57
C ARG A 419 23.11 -18.45 17.16
N VAL A 420 23.36 -18.87 15.93
CA VAL A 420 23.06 -20.23 15.47
C VAL A 420 24.14 -21.17 16.02
N VAL A 421 23.69 -22.24 16.66
CA VAL A 421 24.54 -23.33 17.14
C VAL A 421 24.05 -24.62 16.51
N ALA A 422 24.91 -25.24 15.71
CA ALA A 422 24.69 -26.56 15.12
C ALA A 422 25.64 -27.58 15.72
N VAL A 423 25.15 -28.78 16.02
CA VAL A 423 25.92 -29.86 16.63
C VAL A 423 25.72 -31.14 15.83
N LEU A 424 26.82 -31.78 15.43
CA LEU A 424 26.83 -33.10 14.82
C LEU A 424 27.55 -34.10 15.73
N GLY A 425 26.88 -35.20 16.07
CA GLY A 425 27.34 -36.14 17.08
C GLY A 425 28.37 -37.17 16.67
N PHE A 426 28.91 -37.07 15.47
CA PHE A 426 29.84 -38.05 14.93
C PHE A 426 30.98 -37.35 14.18
N ASP A 427 32.09 -38.06 14.07
CA ASP A 427 33.28 -37.58 13.36
C ASP A 427 33.11 -37.86 11.87
N LEU A 428 33.25 -36.82 11.05
CA LEU A 428 33.10 -36.90 9.60
C LEU A 428 34.07 -37.91 8.98
N HIS A 429 35.29 -38.04 9.52
CA HIS A 429 36.31 -38.98 9.02
C HIS A 429 35.94 -40.45 9.26
N ASN A 430 35.02 -40.70 10.19
CA ASN A 430 34.58 -42.04 10.59
C ASN A 430 33.11 -42.28 10.20
N SER A 431 32.63 -41.60 9.16
CA SER A 431 31.29 -41.72 8.61
C SER A 431 31.31 -41.72 7.08
N ASP A 432 30.25 -42.24 6.46
CA ASP A 432 30.05 -42.18 5.02
C ASP A 432 29.48 -40.84 4.52
N LEU A 433 29.01 -39.95 5.41
CA LEU A 433 28.40 -38.66 5.05
C LEU A 433 29.25 -37.84 4.07
N PRO A 434 30.58 -37.64 4.25
CA PRO A 434 31.36 -36.84 3.31
C PRO A 434 31.45 -37.41 1.88
N LEU A 435 31.06 -38.67 1.69
CA LEU A 435 31.02 -39.34 0.39
C LEU A 435 29.63 -39.25 -0.28
N GLN A 436 28.65 -38.71 0.45
CA GLN A 436 27.26 -38.55 0.02
C GLN A 436 27.03 -37.15 -0.57
N MET A 437 26.08 -37.01 -1.50
CA MET A 437 25.76 -35.72 -2.13
C MET A 437 25.04 -34.75 -1.17
N GLU A 438 24.44 -35.32 -0.13
CA GLU A 438 23.70 -34.67 0.95
C GLU A 438 24.63 -33.84 1.84
N PHE A 439 25.93 -34.16 1.92
CA PHE A 439 26.86 -33.48 2.81
C PHE A 439 27.08 -32.01 2.47
N PRO A 440 27.45 -31.63 1.23
CA PRO A 440 27.50 -30.21 0.83
C PRO A 440 26.19 -29.46 1.09
N VAL A 441 25.05 -30.08 0.77
CA VAL A 441 23.72 -29.45 0.92
C VAL A 441 23.39 -29.22 2.39
N LEU A 442 23.70 -30.17 3.27
CA LEU A 442 23.52 -30.03 4.72
C LEU A 442 24.39 -28.90 5.29
N VAL A 443 25.66 -28.82 4.90
CA VAL A 443 26.56 -27.74 5.34
C VAL A 443 26.00 -26.39 4.91
N GLN A 444 25.54 -26.28 3.66
CA GLN A 444 24.93 -25.05 3.14
C GLN A 444 23.63 -24.68 3.86
N GLY A 445 22.75 -25.65 4.09
CA GLY A 445 21.53 -25.45 4.86
C GLY A 445 21.80 -24.93 6.28
N ILE A 446 22.83 -25.45 6.96
CA ILE A 446 23.24 -24.96 8.29
C ILE A 446 23.75 -23.51 8.21
N LEU A 447 24.55 -23.18 7.20
CA LEU A 447 25.07 -21.82 7.02
C LEU A 447 23.96 -20.82 6.71
N ALA A 448 22.97 -21.21 5.91
CA ALA A 448 21.81 -20.40 5.56
C ALA A 448 20.96 -20.02 6.79
N GLN A 449 20.87 -20.87 7.82
CA GLN A 449 20.11 -20.54 9.03
C GLN A 449 20.67 -19.36 9.83
N ALA A 450 21.96 -19.03 9.64
CA ALA A 450 22.55 -17.85 10.24
C ALA A 450 22.32 -16.58 9.43
N GLU A 451 21.83 -16.70 8.19
CA GLU A 451 21.44 -15.55 7.39
C GLU A 451 20.17 -14.95 7.97
N GLN A 452 20.34 -14.00 8.89
CA GLN A 452 19.29 -13.03 9.21
C GLN A 452 19.22 -12.03 8.06
N THR A 453 18.77 -12.48 6.89
CA THR A 453 18.61 -11.60 5.75
C THR A 453 17.34 -10.80 5.99
N MET A 454 17.50 -9.53 6.33
CA MET A 454 16.39 -8.61 6.22
C MET A 454 15.96 -8.63 4.74
N SER A 455 14.82 -9.24 4.41
CA SER A 455 14.39 -9.42 3.03
C SER A 455 13.07 -8.72 2.80
N PHE A 456 12.89 -8.24 1.58
CA PHE A 456 11.60 -7.80 1.09
C PHE A 456 10.73 -9.03 0.81
N ASP A 457 9.42 -8.87 0.89
CA ASP A 457 8.43 -9.91 0.57
C ASP A 457 8.24 -10.12 -0.94
N ALA A 458 8.65 -9.16 -1.77
CA ALA A 458 8.67 -9.26 -3.22
C ALA A 458 9.96 -8.69 -3.82
N ALA A 459 10.26 -9.09 -5.06
CA ALA A 459 11.43 -8.61 -5.81
C ALA A 459 11.18 -7.24 -6.48
N SER A 460 9.94 -6.95 -6.85
CA SER A 460 9.47 -5.68 -7.43
C SER A 460 8.04 -5.43 -6.95
N TYR A 461 7.66 -4.16 -6.89
CA TYR A 461 6.32 -3.70 -6.50
C TYR A 461 5.71 -2.84 -7.61
N GLU A 462 4.40 -2.68 -7.62
CA GLU A 462 3.67 -1.68 -8.41
C GLU A 462 3.18 -0.52 -7.52
N PRO A 463 2.91 0.66 -8.08
CA PRO A 463 2.41 1.77 -7.30
C PRO A 463 1.07 1.44 -6.62
N GLY A 464 0.99 1.65 -5.32
CA GLY A 464 -0.15 1.27 -4.48
C GLY A 464 0.07 -0.02 -3.67
N ASP A 465 1.10 -0.81 -3.99
CA ASP A 465 1.44 -2.02 -3.23
C ASP A 465 1.95 -1.71 -1.83
N THR A 466 1.71 -2.64 -0.91
CA THR A 466 2.30 -2.62 0.42
C THR A 466 3.63 -3.34 0.41
N VAL A 467 4.68 -2.67 0.88
CA VAL A 467 6.05 -3.18 0.95
C VAL A 467 6.30 -3.69 2.36
N THR A 468 6.65 -4.97 2.49
CA THR A 468 7.00 -5.57 3.79
C THR A 468 8.47 -5.94 3.83
N LEU A 469 9.18 -5.46 4.84
CA LEU A 469 10.53 -5.89 5.17
C LEU A 469 10.49 -6.80 6.40
N GLN A 470 10.97 -8.03 6.25
CA GLN A 470 11.19 -8.92 7.37
C GLN A 470 12.48 -8.53 8.10
N LEU A 471 12.42 -8.25 9.41
CA LEU A 471 13.57 -7.85 10.23
C LEU A 471 14.24 -9.04 10.93
N GLY A 472 13.55 -10.20 10.95
CA GLY A 472 13.94 -11.38 11.71
C GLY A 472 13.44 -11.34 13.16
N SER A 473 13.23 -12.52 13.75
CA SER A 473 12.61 -12.67 15.07
C SER A 473 13.40 -11.97 16.19
N GLY A 474 12.72 -11.08 16.93
CA GLY A 474 13.25 -10.40 18.11
C GLY A 474 14.02 -9.10 17.87
N LYS A 475 14.19 -8.64 16.62
CA LYS A 475 14.87 -7.37 16.34
C LYS A 475 13.92 -6.18 16.40
N GLN A 476 14.39 -5.10 17.05
CA GLN A 476 13.87 -3.75 16.91
C GLN A 476 14.78 -2.96 15.98
N ALA A 477 14.19 -2.22 15.05
CA ALA A 477 14.94 -1.28 14.22
C ALA A 477 14.14 0.01 14.01
N ALA A 478 14.85 1.13 13.99
CA ALA A 478 14.30 2.38 13.51
C ALA A 478 14.49 2.43 11.99
N ILE A 479 13.40 2.65 11.26
CA ILE A 479 13.37 2.61 9.81
C ILE A 479 12.93 3.96 9.29
N ARG A 480 13.72 4.51 8.36
CA ARG A 480 13.37 5.71 7.62
C ARG A 480 13.18 5.34 6.15
N TRP A 481 11.95 5.42 5.69
CA TRP A 481 11.54 5.30 4.31
C TRP A 481 11.70 6.65 3.62
N GLN A 482 12.09 6.62 2.36
CA GLN A 482 12.21 7.80 1.50
C GLN A 482 11.68 7.46 0.12
N ASP A 483 10.72 8.25 -0.34
CA ASP A 483 10.12 8.12 -1.67
C ASP A 483 11.05 8.67 -2.78
N PRO A 484 10.74 8.45 -4.06
CA PRO A 484 11.50 8.99 -5.19
C PRO A 484 11.54 10.53 -5.23
N ALA A 485 10.54 11.21 -4.66
CA ALA A 485 10.48 12.67 -4.56
C ALA A 485 11.34 13.24 -3.40
N GLY A 486 11.86 12.37 -2.53
CA GLY A 486 12.69 12.71 -1.38
C GLY A 486 11.92 12.98 -0.08
N GLN A 487 10.60 12.77 -0.03
CA GLN A 487 9.83 12.81 1.21
C GLN A 487 10.18 11.58 2.06
N THR A 488 10.19 11.75 3.38
CA THR A 488 10.61 10.67 4.28
C THR A 488 9.61 10.39 5.38
N VAL A 489 9.33 9.11 5.62
CA VAL A 489 8.47 8.61 6.70
C VAL A 489 9.34 7.78 7.64
N THR A 490 9.20 7.96 8.95
CA THR A 490 10.00 7.22 9.94
C THR A 490 9.12 6.34 10.80
N ASP A 491 9.47 5.07 10.91
CA ASP A 491 8.96 4.12 11.90
C ASP A 491 10.05 3.89 12.95
N GLN A 492 9.81 4.33 14.18
CA GLN A 492 10.83 4.29 15.23
C GLN A 492 10.91 2.94 15.95
N ASN A 493 9.93 2.04 15.82
CA ASN A 493 9.80 0.84 16.66
C ASN A 493 9.31 -0.40 15.88
N ALA A 494 9.80 -0.62 14.66
CA ALA A 494 9.47 -1.82 13.91
C ALA A 494 10.01 -3.07 14.62
N GLN A 495 9.14 -4.07 14.84
CA GLN A 495 9.47 -5.35 15.48
C GLN A 495 9.04 -6.52 14.60
N GLY A 496 9.98 -7.42 14.31
CA GLY A 496 9.73 -8.61 13.49
C GLY A 496 9.59 -8.30 11.99
N GLN A 497 8.72 -7.35 11.65
CA GLN A 497 8.55 -6.83 10.29
C GLN A 497 8.34 -5.31 10.30
N ALA A 498 8.57 -4.69 9.15
CA ALA A 498 8.28 -3.29 8.89
C ALA A 498 7.46 -3.15 7.62
N VAL A 499 6.46 -2.27 7.65
CA VAL A 499 5.47 -2.14 6.57
C VAL A 499 5.45 -0.71 6.07
N TYR A 500 5.48 -0.56 4.75
CA TYR A 500 5.37 0.73 4.07
C TYR A 500 4.27 0.67 3.01
N THR A 501 3.30 1.59 3.07
CA THR A 501 2.10 1.58 2.23
C THR A 501 1.98 2.79 1.30
N ASP A 502 2.95 3.71 1.34
CA ASP A 502 2.91 4.96 0.58
C ASP A 502 3.78 4.88 -0.68
N THR A 503 3.44 3.94 -1.56
CA THR A 503 4.11 3.64 -2.83
C THR A 503 3.38 4.30 -4.01
N ARG A 504 2.88 5.52 -3.85
CA ARG A 504 2.04 6.19 -4.87
C ARG A 504 2.76 6.52 -6.18
N MET A 505 4.09 6.55 -6.17
CA MET A 505 4.93 6.91 -7.32
C MET A 505 5.82 5.72 -7.72
N ALA A 506 6.04 5.54 -9.02
CA ALA A 506 7.04 4.62 -9.53
C ALA A 506 8.47 5.18 -9.29
N GLY A 507 9.44 4.28 -9.17
CA GLY A 507 10.86 4.62 -9.05
C GLY A 507 11.58 3.92 -7.90
N LEU A 508 12.74 4.48 -7.55
CA LEU A 508 13.64 3.90 -6.55
C LEU A 508 13.38 4.49 -5.16
N TYR A 509 12.95 3.63 -4.24
CA TYR A 509 12.75 4.01 -2.85
C TYR A 509 13.99 3.68 -2.02
N HIS A 510 14.27 4.54 -1.04
CA HIS A 510 15.41 4.38 -0.14
C HIS A 510 14.92 4.07 1.26
N MET A 511 15.54 3.08 1.89
CA MET A 511 15.24 2.71 3.26
C MET A 511 16.52 2.73 4.08
N THR A 512 16.54 3.55 5.14
CA THR A 512 17.60 3.51 6.14
C THR A 512 17.12 2.69 7.33
N VAL A 513 17.77 1.56 7.60
CA VAL A 513 17.53 0.73 8.78
C VAL A 513 18.61 1.01 9.81
N THR A 514 18.20 1.33 11.03
CA THR A 514 19.09 1.58 12.16
C THR A 514 18.76 0.58 13.27
N ASP A 515 19.58 -0.47 13.37
CA ASP A 515 19.55 -1.43 14.47
C ASP A 515 20.73 -1.17 15.43
N THR A 516 21.80 -1.98 15.36
CA THR A 516 23.14 -1.75 15.91
C THR A 516 24.04 -0.96 14.96
N LYS A 517 23.77 -1.00 13.65
CA LYS A 517 24.48 -0.25 12.60
C LYS A 517 23.48 0.35 11.63
N ARG A 518 23.83 1.52 11.09
CA ARG A 518 23.05 2.15 10.02
C ARG A 518 23.34 1.43 8.70
N SER A 519 22.29 0.91 8.06
CA SER A 519 22.36 0.31 6.73
C SER A 519 21.31 0.93 5.81
N THR A 520 21.61 1.03 4.52
CA THR A 520 20.68 1.50 3.51
C THR A 520 20.32 0.35 2.59
N LYS A 521 19.02 0.16 2.37
CA LYS A 521 18.44 -0.78 1.41
C LYS A 521 17.59 -0.02 0.40
N TYR A 522 17.33 -0.66 -0.71
CA TYR A 522 16.57 -0.11 -1.83
C TYR A 522 15.52 -1.13 -2.25
N PHE A 523 14.38 -0.63 -2.73
CA PHE A 523 13.41 -1.43 -3.46
C PHE A 523 12.89 -0.61 -4.64
N ALA A 524 12.45 -1.32 -5.69
CA ALA A 524 11.93 -0.73 -6.91
C ALA A 524 10.40 -0.81 -6.92
N VAL A 525 9.77 0.28 -7.33
CA VAL A 525 8.36 0.31 -7.73
C VAL A 525 8.33 0.56 -9.24
N THR A 526 7.77 -0.38 -10.00
CA THR A 526 7.76 -0.36 -11.46
C THR A 526 6.47 0.24 -11.98
N PHE A 527 6.55 1.16 -12.94
CA PHE A 527 5.37 1.80 -13.52
C PHE A 527 4.47 0.75 -14.21
N PRO A 528 3.14 0.77 -13.98
CA PRO A 528 2.24 -0.26 -14.50
C PRO A 528 2.01 -0.11 -16.00
N GLU A 529 2.30 -1.17 -16.77
CA GLU A 529 2.21 -1.18 -18.25
C GLU A 529 0.82 -0.77 -18.79
N LYS A 530 -0.26 -0.98 -18.03
CA LYS A 530 -1.61 -0.58 -18.46
C LYS A 530 -1.76 0.94 -18.59
N GLU A 531 -1.02 1.71 -17.80
CA GLU A 531 -1.04 3.18 -17.77
C GLU A 531 -0.15 3.81 -18.85
N SER A 532 0.69 3.01 -19.53
CA SER A 532 1.56 3.44 -20.63
C SER A 532 0.86 3.51 -21.99
N LYS A 533 -0.39 3.05 -22.09
CA LYS A 533 -1.12 2.96 -23.37
C LYS A 533 -1.56 4.32 -23.87
N CYS A 534 -1.19 4.67 -25.11
CA CYS A 534 -1.76 5.83 -25.77
C CYS A 534 -3.24 5.60 -26.12
N THR A 535 -4.08 6.58 -25.80
CA THR A 535 -5.51 6.56 -26.12
C THR A 535 -5.90 7.87 -26.80
N ASN A 536 -6.23 7.80 -28.10
CA ASN A 536 -6.72 8.94 -28.87
C ASN A 536 -8.25 9.05 -28.89
N ARG A 537 -8.96 8.09 -28.28
CA ARG A 537 -10.43 8.00 -28.26
C ARG A 537 -10.91 7.36 -26.96
N VAL A 538 -11.89 7.98 -26.34
CA VAL A 538 -12.57 7.43 -25.15
C VAL A 538 -13.99 6.99 -25.54
N HIS A 539 -14.37 5.78 -25.14
CA HIS A 539 -15.71 5.26 -25.26
C HIS A 539 -16.48 5.42 -23.95
N ILE A 540 -17.56 6.17 -24.00
CA ILE A 540 -18.47 6.35 -22.88
C ILE A 540 -19.68 5.45 -23.08
N THR A 541 -19.93 4.57 -22.13
CA THR A 541 -21.15 3.75 -22.10
C THR A 541 -22.17 4.42 -21.20
N GLN A 542 -23.32 4.80 -21.77
CA GLN A 542 -24.44 5.36 -21.00
C GLN A 542 -25.74 4.72 -21.45
N ASN A 543 -26.52 4.19 -20.50
CA ASN A 543 -27.77 3.45 -20.75
C ASN A 543 -27.59 2.32 -21.79
N GLY A 544 -26.44 1.62 -21.77
CA GLY A 544 -26.12 0.55 -22.71
C GLY A 544 -25.78 1.01 -24.13
N ARG A 545 -25.68 2.33 -24.38
CA ARG A 545 -25.21 2.90 -25.65
C ARG A 545 -23.77 3.36 -25.50
N LYS A 546 -22.88 2.85 -26.37
CA LYS A 546 -21.51 3.34 -26.49
C LYS A 546 -21.47 4.56 -27.38
N GLN A 547 -20.91 5.66 -26.87
CA GLN A 547 -20.64 6.88 -27.61
C GLN A 547 -19.13 7.15 -27.58
N THR A 548 -18.54 7.44 -28.73
CA THR A 548 -17.14 7.87 -28.79
C THR A 548 -17.09 9.37 -28.54
N VAL A 549 -16.35 9.78 -27.52
CA VAL A 549 -16.14 11.19 -27.19
C VAL A 549 -14.75 11.59 -27.64
N THR A 550 -14.66 12.66 -28.42
CA THR A 550 -13.41 13.31 -28.83
C THR A 550 -13.27 14.67 -28.14
N THR A 551 -12.04 15.15 -28.00
CA THR A 551 -11.66 16.42 -27.36
C THR A 551 -12.38 17.66 -27.92
N GLU A 552 -12.94 17.61 -29.13
CA GLU A 552 -13.73 18.71 -29.70
C GLU A 552 -15.18 18.79 -29.18
N ASN A 553 -15.70 17.70 -28.60
CA ASN A 553 -17.07 17.60 -28.08
C ASN A 553 -17.17 18.00 -26.60
N VAL A 554 -16.32 18.91 -26.13
CA VAL A 554 -16.50 19.53 -24.81
C VAL A 554 -17.86 20.22 -24.81
N SER A 555 -18.77 19.73 -23.97
CA SER A 555 -20.04 20.40 -23.72
C SER A 555 -19.74 21.87 -23.40
N LYS A 556 -20.20 22.78 -24.26
CA LYS A 556 -20.00 24.22 -24.07
C LYS A 556 -20.54 24.60 -22.70
N LEU A 557 -19.64 24.76 -21.74
CA LEU A 557 -19.84 25.30 -20.40
C LEU A 557 -21.06 26.24 -20.31
N TYR A 558 -22.13 25.78 -19.65
CA TYR A 558 -23.37 26.50 -19.45
C TYR A 558 -23.54 26.87 -17.97
N GLY A 559 -22.98 28.02 -17.57
CA GLY A 559 -23.14 28.57 -16.22
C GLY A 559 -23.57 30.04 -16.21
N LYS A 560 -24.19 30.48 -15.10
CA LYS A 560 -24.64 31.85 -14.89
C LYS A 560 -23.45 32.72 -14.47
N ARG A 561 -23.16 33.81 -15.19
CA ARG A 561 -22.09 34.75 -14.80
C ARG A 561 -22.65 35.79 -13.84
N MET A 562 -22.19 35.78 -12.58
CA MET A 562 -22.58 36.81 -11.60
C MET A 562 -22.04 38.18 -12.01
N LEU A 563 -22.88 39.21 -11.95
CA LEU A 563 -22.50 40.59 -12.26
C LEU A 563 -21.94 41.36 -11.05
N VAL A 564 -21.83 40.71 -9.89
CA VAL A 564 -21.45 41.36 -8.62
C VAL A 564 -20.04 41.97 -8.68
N ARG A 565 -19.03 41.23 -9.16
CA ARG A 565 -17.65 41.75 -9.28
C ARG A 565 -17.53 42.98 -10.19
N PRO A 566 -18.04 42.98 -11.43
CA PRO A 566 -18.01 44.19 -12.25
C PRO A 566 -18.83 45.33 -11.63
N LEU A 567 -19.93 45.03 -10.91
CA LEU A 567 -20.68 46.05 -10.20
C LEU A 567 -19.89 46.70 -9.06
N ILE A 568 -19.22 45.90 -8.21
CA ILE A 568 -18.36 46.39 -7.13
C ILE A 568 -17.22 47.23 -7.70
N LEU A 569 -16.66 46.84 -8.85
CA LEU A 569 -15.62 47.62 -9.52
C LEU A 569 -16.14 48.99 -10.02
N ILE A 570 -17.36 49.03 -10.57
CA ILE A 570 -18.02 50.30 -10.93
C ILE A 570 -18.27 51.15 -9.69
N VAL A 571 -18.72 50.56 -8.58
CA VAL A 571 -18.92 51.26 -7.30
C VAL A 571 -17.61 51.82 -6.76
N LEU A 572 -16.51 51.05 -6.77
CA LEU A 572 -15.18 51.50 -6.38
C LEU A 572 -14.72 52.71 -7.21
N LEU A 573 -14.94 52.67 -8.52
CA LEU A 573 -14.58 53.76 -9.43
C LEU A 573 -15.42 55.02 -9.17
N LEU A 574 -16.73 54.86 -8.90
CA LEU A 574 -17.61 55.96 -8.50
C LEU A 574 -17.20 56.57 -7.15
N VAL A 575 -16.83 55.76 -6.16
CA VAL A 575 -16.32 56.26 -4.86
C VAL A 575 -15.03 57.08 -5.04
N CYS A 576 -14.13 56.66 -5.94
CA CYS A 576 -12.95 57.46 -6.28
C CYS A 576 -13.30 58.80 -6.94
N VAL A 577 -14.26 58.82 -7.87
CA VAL A 577 -14.73 60.06 -8.51
C VAL A 577 -15.42 60.98 -7.49
N GLU A 578 -16.23 60.41 -6.60
CA GLU A 578 -16.90 61.13 -5.50
C GLU A 578 -15.87 61.82 -4.60
N TRP A 579 -14.81 61.10 -4.24
CA TRP A 579 -13.70 61.62 -3.45
C TRP A 579 -13.01 62.81 -4.13
N ILE A 580 -12.70 62.69 -5.43
CA ILE A 580 -12.03 63.76 -6.20
C ILE A 580 -12.90 65.02 -6.24
N VAL A 581 -14.20 64.86 -6.50
CA VAL A 581 -15.15 65.99 -6.54
C VAL A 581 -15.29 66.63 -5.16
N TYR A 582 -15.39 65.82 -4.09
CA TYR A 582 -15.43 66.32 -2.73
C TYR A 582 -14.20 67.16 -2.38
N ARG A 583 -12.99 66.65 -2.67
CA ARG A 583 -11.72 67.35 -2.38
C ARG A 583 -11.60 68.68 -3.11
N ARG A 584 -12.16 68.79 -4.32
CA ARG A 584 -12.14 70.02 -5.12
C ARG A 584 -13.17 71.07 -4.69
N ARG A 585 -14.30 70.66 -4.11
CA ARG A 585 -15.43 71.56 -3.79
C ARG A 585 -15.55 71.94 -2.32
N THR A 586 -14.97 71.18 -1.40
CA THR A 586 -15.21 71.39 0.05
C THR A 586 -13.98 71.97 0.75
N ASN A 587 -14.04 73.27 1.05
CA ASN A 587 -13.14 73.94 2.01
C ASN A 587 -13.79 73.93 3.40
N SER A 588 -13.92 72.74 4.00
CA SER A 588 -14.36 72.64 5.39
C SER A 588 -13.24 73.09 6.33
N THR A 589 -13.50 74.13 7.11
CA THR A 589 -12.56 74.71 8.10
C THR A 589 -12.48 73.91 9.40
N ASN A 590 -13.45 73.02 9.67
CA ASN A 590 -13.46 72.18 10.87
C ASN A 590 -12.64 70.90 10.66
N ARG A 591 -11.51 70.81 11.39
CA ARG A 591 -10.55 69.70 11.31
C ARG A 591 -11.17 68.36 11.68
N PHE A 592 -12.11 68.33 12.63
CA PHE A 592 -12.76 67.09 13.09
C PHE A 592 -13.62 66.47 11.98
N ASN A 593 -14.56 67.25 11.42
CA ASN A 593 -15.43 66.79 10.33
C ASN A 593 -14.63 66.31 9.12
N LYS A 594 -13.53 67.00 8.79
CA LYS A 594 -12.64 66.62 7.68
C LYS A 594 -11.98 65.25 7.90
N VAL A 595 -11.50 64.98 9.12
CA VAL A 595 -10.87 63.69 9.47
C VAL A 595 -11.91 62.56 9.51
N SER A 596 -13.07 62.79 10.13
CA SER A 596 -14.13 61.78 10.23
C SER A 596 -14.66 61.36 8.86
N THR A 597 -14.91 62.31 7.94
CA THR A 597 -15.37 61.96 6.58
C THR A 597 -14.32 61.19 5.78
N ILE A 598 -13.03 61.55 5.92
CA ILE A 598 -11.94 60.81 5.27
C ILE A 598 -11.85 59.38 5.83
N ALA A 599 -11.93 59.22 7.15
CA ALA A 599 -11.89 57.90 7.80
C ALA A 599 -13.04 56.99 7.34
N CYS A 600 -14.28 57.49 7.32
CA CYS A 600 -15.44 56.74 6.82
C CYS A 600 -15.26 56.29 5.35
N ARG A 601 -14.70 57.14 4.48
CA ARG A 601 -14.46 56.77 3.08
C ARG A 601 -13.34 55.75 2.91
N ILE A 602 -12.29 55.84 3.72
CA ILE A 602 -11.22 54.83 3.73
C ILE A 602 -11.79 53.48 4.18
N LEU A 603 -12.62 53.45 5.22
CA LEU A 603 -13.28 52.23 5.69
C LEU A 603 -14.22 51.65 4.63
N LEU A 604 -15.02 52.49 3.97
CA LEU A 604 -15.91 52.07 2.88
C LEU A 604 -15.10 51.49 1.71
N PHE A 605 -14.04 52.16 1.30
CA PHE A 605 -13.15 51.69 0.23
C PHE A 605 -12.47 50.37 0.60
N ALA A 606 -11.96 50.24 1.83
CA ALA A 606 -11.35 49.03 2.35
C ALA A 606 -12.36 47.86 2.44
N GLY A 607 -13.60 48.14 2.84
CA GLY A 607 -14.67 47.14 2.84
C GLY A 607 -15.04 46.67 1.43
N LEU A 608 -15.13 47.59 0.46
CA LEU A 608 -15.39 47.27 -0.94
C LEU A 608 -14.26 46.48 -1.59
N THR A 609 -13.00 46.80 -1.28
CA THR A 609 -11.85 46.02 -1.78
C THR A 609 -11.80 44.64 -1.14
N ALA A 610 -12.07 44.51 0.16
CA ALA A 610 -12.20 43.21 0.83
C ALA A 610 -13.32 42.36 0.20
N ALA A 611 -14.46 42.96 -0.11
CA ALA A 611 -15.57 42.31 -0.80
C ALA A 611 -15.21 41.94 -2.26
N PHE A 612 -14.47 42.78 -2.97
CA PHE A 612 -14.00 42.50 -4.33
C PHE A 612 -13.01 41.34 -4.38
N ILE A 613 -12.10 41.27 -3.39
CA ILE A 613 -11.11 40.19 -3.23
C ILE A 613 -11.78 38.90 -2.74
N GLY A 614 -12.96 38.98 -2.11
CA GLY A 614 -13.73 37.83 -1.64
C GLY A 614 -13.30 37.33 -0.26
N ILE A 615 -12.90 38.25 0.63
CA ILE A 615 -12.59 37.92 2.03
C ILE A 615 -13.90 37.51 2.73
N SER A 616 -14.00 36.27 3.20
CA SER A 616 -15.10 35.76 3.99
C SER A 616 -14.68 35.53 5.44
N MET A 617 -15.57 35.84 6.40
CA MET A 617 -15.43 35.45 7.80
C MET A 617 -16.37 34.28 8.07
N SER A 618 -15.84 33.15 8.54
CA SER A 618 -16.65 32.01 8.98
C SER A 618 -17.16 32.25 10.40
N HIS A 619 -18.45 31.99 10.62
CA HIS A 619 -19.04 31.92 11.95
C HIS A 619 -19.01 30.45 12.39
N ILE A 620 -18.55 30.17 13.61
CA ILE A 620 -18.60 28.82 14.21
C ILE A 620 -20.09 28.50 14.44
N SER A 621 -20.54 27.34 13.94
CA SER A 621 -21.93 26.89 14.09
C SER A 621 -22.15 26.21 15.44
N ASP A 622 -23.40 26.19 15.92
CA ASP A 622 -23.82 25.45 17.12
C ASP A 622 -24.24 23.99 16.80
N SER A 623 -23.98 23.47 15.59
CA SER A 623 -24.39 22.12 15.16
C SER A 623 -23.25 21.10 15.23
N THR A 624 -23.57 19.86 15.62
CA THR A 624 -22.62 18.74 15.66
C THR A 624 -22.95 17.72 14.57
N THR A 625 -21.93 17.30 13.82
CA THR A 625 -22.00 16.16 12.90
C THR A 625 -21.49 14.91 13.61
N THR A 626 -22.32 13.87 13.69
CA THR A 626 -21.98 12.58 14.29
C THR A 626 -21.91 11.48 13.23
N VAL A 627 -20.79 10.79 13.11
CA VAL A 627 -20.63 9.64 12.19
C VAL A 627 -20.52 8.35 13.00
N PHE A 628 -21.46 7.42 12.78
CA PHE A 628 -21.41 6.08 13.35
C PHE A 628 -20.56 5.18 12.47
N VAL A 629 -19.54 4.55 13.04
CA VAL A 629 -18.61 3.67 12.32
C VAL A 629 -18.81 2.27 12.87
N VAL A 630 -19.31 1.37 12.03
CA VAL A 630 -19.89 0.09 12.45
C VAL A 630 -19.08 -1.05 11.88
N ASP A 631 -18.57 -1.90 12.77
CA ASP A 631 -17.89 -3.12 12.41
C ASP A 631 -18.88 -4.15 11.83
N VAL A 632 -18.67 -4.55 10.59
CA VAL A 632 -19.47 -5.57 9.90
C VAL A 632 -18.66 -6.81 9.56
N SER A 633 -17.51 -6.97 10.22
CA SER A 633 -16.69 -8.18 10.14
C SER A 633 -17.46 -9.42 10.57
N GLN A 634 -16.88 -10.58 10.27
CA GLN A 634 -17.49 -11.87 10.55
C GLN A 634 -17.91 -12.06 12.02
N SER A 635 -17.24 -11.43 13.00
CA SER A 635 -17.62 -11.51 14.42
C SER A 635 -18.99 -10.89 14.72
N PHE A 636 -19.48 -10.00 13.84
CA PHE A 636 -20.74 -9.29 13.96
C PHE A 636 -21.87 -9.85 13.06
N ALA A 637 -21.60 -10.89 12.25
CA ALA A 637 -22.58 -11.47 11.33
C ALA A 637 -23.91 -11.83 11.99
N GLY A 638 -23.86 -12.40 13.21
CA GLY A 638 -25.05 -12.79 13.99
C GLY A 638 -25.73 -11.67 14.79
N LYS A 639 -25.11 -10.48 14.92
CA LYS A 639 -25.61 -9.34 15.72
C LYS A 639 -25.99 -8.11 14.89
N ARG A 640 -25.90 -8.21 13.56
CA ARG A 640 -26.14 -7.10 12.62
C ARG A 640 -27.51 -6.44 12.82
N SER A 641 -28.57 -7.21 13.03
CA SER A 641 -29.93 -6.69 13.24
C SER A 641 -30.08 -5.89 14.53
N GLU A 642 -29.41 -6.34 15.60
CA GLU A 642 -29.37 -5.65 16.89
C GLU A 642 -28.62 -4.32 16.78
N MET A 643 -27.46 -4.30 16.12
CA MET A 643 -26.70 -3.07 15.89
C MET A 643 -27.45 -2.05 15.04
N VAL A 644 -28.11 -2.49 13.96
CA VAL A 644 -28.93 -1.60 13.12
C VAL A 644 -30.05 -0.96 13.94
N GLN A 645 -30.70 -1.76 14.79
CA GLN A 645 -31.76 -1.26 15.66
C GLN A 645 -31.23 -0.26 16.71
N GLN A 646 -30.08 -0.56 17.31
CA GLN A 646 -29.42 0.32 18.27
C GLN A 646 -29.03 1.67 17.65
N ILE A 647 -28.41 1.65 16.47
CA ILE A 647 -28.08 2.87 15.72
C ILE A 647 -29.35 3.66 15.41
N ARG A 648 -30.41 3.00 14.95
CA ARG A 648 -31.70 3.66 14.67
C ARG A 648 -32.30 4.33 15.91
N ASP A 649 -32.21 3.69 17.08
CA ASP A 649 -32.75 4.24 18.32
C ASP A 649 -31.93 5.40 18.86
N GLU A 650 -30.61 5.43 18.64
CA GLU A 650 -29.77 6.60 18.93
C GLU A 650 -30.01 7.75 17.95
N LEU A 651 -30.16 7.45 16.66
CA LEU A 651 -30.45 8.45 15.63
C LEU A 651 -31.77 9.21 15.87
N LYS A 652 -32.77 8.57 16.49
CA LYS A 652 -34.04 9.23 16.88
C LYS A 652 -33.89 10.25 18.01
N LYS A 653 -32.84 10.14 18.83
CA LYS A 653 -32.63 11.00 20.01
C LYS A 653 -31.82 12.26 19.67
N LEU A 654 -31.29 12.36 18.45
CA LEU A 654 -30.45 13.48 18.03
C LEU A 654 -31.25 14.81 18.03
N PRO A 655 -30.65 15.92 18.48
CA PRO A 655 -31.22 17.25 18.35
C PRO A 655 -31.53 17.60 16.88
N SER A 656 -32.57 18.41 16.65
CA SER A 656 -33.05 18.74 15.30
C SER A 656 -32.08 19.56 14.43
N LYS A 657 -30.95 20.01 14.98
CA LYS A 657 -29.89 20.74 14.26
C LYS A 657 -28.64 19.89 14.01
N ASP A 658 -28.57 18.70 14.62
CA ASP A 658 -27.42 17.82 14.48
C ASP A 658 -27.58 16.94 13.24
N ARG A 659 -26.44 16.60 12.64
CA ARG A 659 -26.38 15.82 11.40
C ARG A 659 -25.76 14.47 11.69
N ALA A 660 -26.22 13.42 11.00
CA ALA A 660 -25.71 12.08 11.23
C ALA A 660 -25.35 11.34 9.94
N GLY A 661 -24.27 10.56 9.98
CA GLY A 661 -23.85 9.63 8.95
C GLY A 661 -23.54 8.25 9.52
N VAL A 662 -23.52 7.22 8.68
CA VAL A 662 -23.20 5.84 9.05
C VAL A 662 -22.18 5.27 8.05
N VAL A 663 -21.09 4.72 8.56
CA VAL A 663 -20.03 4.03 7.83
C VAL A 663 -19.99 2.59 8.32
N ALA A 664 -19.98 1.63 7.41
CA ALA A 664 -19.71 0.22 7.72
C ALA A 664 -18.28 -0.12 7.33
N PHE A 665 -17.59 -0.92 8.14
CA PHE A 665 -16.22 -1.35 7.84
C PHE A 665 -15.96 -2.82 8.17
N GLY A 666 -15.15 -3.46 7.33
CA GLY A 666 -14.56 -4.80 7.44
C GLY A 666 -13.08 -4.69 7.09
N GLY A 667 -12.60 -5.38 6.05
CA GLY A 667 -11.28 -5.10 5.46
C GLY A 667 -11.27 -3.76 4.72
N ASP A 668 -12.38 -3.43 4.05
CA ASP A 668 -12.67 -2.12 3.47
C ASP A 668 -13.71 -1.32 4.27
N ALA A 669 -13.92 -0.04 3.94
CA ALA A 669 -14.87 0.83 4.62
C ALA A 669 -15.74 1.60 3.63
N ASN A 670 -17.07 1.44 3.74
CA ASN A 670 -18.04 2.08 2.85
C ASN A 670 -19.06 2.91 3.65
N VAL A 671 -19.55 3.97 3.01
CA VAL A 671 -20.56 4.86 3.59
C VAL A 671 -21.95 4.26 3.34
N GLU A 672 -22.63 3.85 4.41
CA GLU A 672 -24.01 3.33 4.35
C GLU A 672 -25.02 4.49 4.32
N GLN A 673 -24.70 5.58 5.02
CA GLN A 673 -25.49 6.79 4.99
C GLN A 673 -24.59 8.03 5.08
N PHE A 674 -24.72 8.90 4.08
CA PHE A 674 -24.07 10.21 4.11
C PHE A 674 -24.69 11.13 5.16
N VAL A 675 -23.89 12.08 5.63
CA VAL A 675 -24.29 13.07 6.63
C VAL A 675 -25.51 13.85 6.14
N SER A 676 -26.62 13.75 6.87
CA SER A 676 -27.89 14.41 6.54
C SER A 676 -28.58 14.92 7.80
N ASP A 677 -29.35 16.00 7.62
CA ASP A 677 -30.23 16.60 8.63
C ASP A 677 -31.49 15.74 8.85
N THR A 678 -31.84 14.90 7.86
CA THR A 678 -32.93 13.94 7.94
C THR A 678 -32.37 12.53 7.84
N VAL A 679 -32.28 11.86 8.99
CA VAL A 679 -31.65 10.56 9.07
C VAL A 679 -32.65 9.46 8.70
N LYS A 680 -32.44 8.78 7.58
CA LYS A 680 -33.28 7.65 7.11
C LYS A 680 -32.50 6.33 7.07
N PHE A 681 -31.76 6.05 8.14
CA PHE A 681 -31.00 4.80 8.25
C PHE A 681 -31.95 3.61 8.36
N THR A 682 -31.90 2.71 7.37
CA THR A 682 -32.81 1.57 7.31
C THR A 682 -32.05 0.27 7.59
N GLU A 683 -30.95 0.02 6.90
CA GLU A 683 -30.16 -1.20 6.98
C GLU A 683 -28.70 -0.96 6.53
N LEU A 684 -27.82 -1.91 6.81
CA LEU A 684 -26.44 -1.95 6.30
C LEU A 684 -26.47 -2.81 5.03
N ASN A 685 -26.10 -2.30 3.86
CA ASN A 685 -26.17 -3.02 2.58
C ASN A 685 -24.89 -2.97 1.75
N SER A 686 -24.02 -1.98 2.00
CA SER A 686 -22.91 -1.65 1.10
C SER A 686 -21.65 -2.49 1.32
N VAL A 687 -21.52 -3.13 2.49
CA VAL A 687 -20.37 -3.99 2.84
C VAL A 687 -20.82 -5.43 3.03
N ARG A 688 -20.17 -6.35 2.29
CA ARG A 688 -20.28 -7.80 2.49
C ARG A 688 -19.61 -8.15 3.81
N VAL A 689 -20.08 -9.20 4.49
CA VAL A 689 -19.38 -9.68 5.68
C VAL A 689 -18.00 -10.18 5.23
N GLU A 690 -16.96 -9.57 5.77
CA GLU A 690 -15.56 -9.85 5.45
C GLU A 690 -14.86 -10.50 6.64
N THR A 691 -13.84 -11.30 6.36
CA THR A 691 -12.98 -11.93 7.37
C THR A 691 -11.96 -10.95 7.96
N GLU A 692 -11.76 -9.81 7.30
CA GLU A 692 -10.85 -8.76 7.71
C GLU A 692 -11.55 -7.67 8.53
N THR A 693 -10.79 -7.00 9.39
CA THR A 693 -11.24 -5.93 10.28
C THR A 693 -10.17 -4.85 10.32
N ASN A 694 -10.45 -3.74 9.65
CA ASN A 694 -9.57 -2.59 9.45
C ASN A 694 -10.22 -1.31 9.99
N ILE A 695 -10.02 -1.09 11.30
CA ILE A 695 -10.54 0.06 12.03
C ILE A 695 -9.94 1.37 11.49
N GLU A 696 -8.66 1.36 11.08
CA GLU A 696 -7.99 2.53 10.51
C GLU A 696 -8.76 3.07 9.30
N LYS A 697 -9.11 2.19 8.36
CA LYS A 697 -9.85 2.55 7.13
C LYS A 697 -11.27 3.02 7.46
N GLY A 698 -11.95 2.38 8.41
CA GLY A 698 -13.25 2.82 8.93
C GLY A 698 -13.22 4.26 9.46
N LEU A 699 -12.21 4.59 10.27
CA LEU A 699 -12.03 5.94 10.81
C LEU A 699 -11.62 6.96 9.72
N GLN A 700 -10.78 6.58 8.77
CA GLN A 700 -10.42 7.44 7.62
C GLN A 700 -11.65 7.81 6.79
N THR A 701 -12.48 6.82 6.45
CA THR A 701 -13.73 7.04 5.71
C THR A 701 -14.71 7.90 6.52
N ALA A 702 -14.79 7.72 7.85
CA ALA A 702 -15.60 8.57 8.70
C ALA A 702 -15.11 10.03 8.71
N MET A 703 -13.80 10.24 8.73
CA MET A 703 -13.20 11.58 8.72
C MET A 703 -13.50 12.35 7.43
N SER A 704 -13.63 11.68 6.28
CA SER A 704 -13.95 12.34 4.99
C SER A 704 -15.40 12.83 4.89
N LEU A 705 -16.27 12.39 5.79
CA LEU A 705 -17.67 12.80 5.83
C LEU A 705 -17.89 14.13 6.57
N PHE A 706 -16.92 14.59 7.37
CA PHE A 706 -17.08 15.84 8.12
C PHE A 706 -16.88 17.07 7.25
N SER A 707 -17.71 18.08 7.46
CA SER A 707 -17.48 19.44 6.95
C SER A 707 -16.77 20.30 8.00
N ASP A 708 -16.04 21.33 7.59
CA ASP A 708 -15.32 22.25 8.50
C ASP A 708 -16.21 23.24 9.27
N ARG A 709 -17.54 23.15 9.11
CA ARG A 709 -18.49 24.12 9.69
C ARG A 709 -19.04 23.73 11.06
N ASP A 710 -18.96 22.46 11.44
CA ASP A 710 -19.65 21.87 12.60
C ASP A 710 -18.68 21.20 13.57
N GLY A 711 -19.12 20.97 14.81
CA GLY A 711 -18.46 20.05 15.73
C GLY A 711 -18.42 18.63 15.13
N LYS A 712 -17.30 17.92 15.27
CA LYS A 712 -17.08 16.61 14.64
C LYS A 712 -17.04 15.52 15.70
N ARG A 713 -17.90 14.50 15.60
CA ARG A 713 -17.94 13.34 16.49
C ARG A 713 -17.98 12.03 15.70
N ILE A 714 -17.15 11.08 16.08
CA ILE A 714 -17.20 9.69 15.61
C ILE A 714 -17.66 8.80 16.77
N VAL A 715 -18.60 7.90 16.49
CA VAL A 715 -19.00 6.81 17.39
C VAL A 715 -18.61 5.49 16.74
N LEU A 716 -17.58 4.83 17.27
CA LEU A 716 -17.05 3.56 16.76
C LEU A 716 -17.71 2.38 17.50
N LEU A 717 -18.32 1.45 16.77
CA LEU A 717 -18.91 0.22 17.26
C LEU A 717 -18.06 -0.95 16.76
N THR A 718 -17.37 -1.65 17.66
CA THR A 718 -16.46 -2.77 17.31
C THR A 718 -16.20 -3.67 18.53
N ASP A 719 -15.69 -4.87 18.30
CA ASP A 719 -15.17 -5.76 19.35
C ASP A 719 -13.70 -5.44 19.71
N GLY A 720 -13.06 -4.56 18.93
CA GLY A 720 -11.70 -4.06 19.14
C GLY A 720 -10.61 -4.97 18.55
N ARG A 721 -10.96 -6.02 17.81
CA ARG A 721 -10.00 -7.01 17.28
C ARG A 721 -9.61 -6.71 15.83
N GLN A 722 -8.76 -5.71 15.65
CA GLN A 722 -8.18 -5.39 14.34
C GLN A 722 -7.20 -6.50 13.89
N ASN A 723 -7.35 -6.99 12.66
CA ASN A 723 -6.44 -7.96 12.03
C ASN A 723 -5.80 -7.45 10.72
N SER A 724 -6.19 -6.24 10.27
CA SER A 724 -5.63 -5.52 9.11
C SER A 724 -5.58 -4.01 9.41
N GLY A 725 -4.51 -3.30 9.02
CA GLY A 725 -4.28 -1.87 9.33
C GLY A 725 -3.76 -1.57 10.75
N ASP A 726 -3.58 -0.29 11.10
CA ASP A 726 -3.19 0.17 12.46
C ASP A 726 -3.96 1.44 12.91
N VAL A 727 -4.95 1.24 13.78
CA VAL A 727 -5.79 2.33 14.32
C VAL A 727 -4.98 3.43 15.04
N ARG A 728 -3.78 3.14 15.57
CA ARG A 728 -2.97 4.12 16.31
C ARG A 728 -2.50 5.26 15.43
N LYS A 729 -2.36 5.02 14.12
CA LYS A 729 -2.00 6.05 13.12
C LYS A 729 -3.05 7.17 13.03
N MET A 730 -4.30 6.88 13.38
CA MET A 730 -5.40 7.86 13.31
C MET A 730 -5.42 8.86 14.47
N SER A 731 -4.65 8.64 15.53
CA SER A 731 -4.62 9.52 16.71
C SER A 731 -4.30 10.98 16.36
N SER A 732 -3.22 11.22 15.60
CA SER A 732 -2.82 12.56 15.16
C SER A 732 -3.86 13.20 14.23
N SER A 733 -4.45 12.43 13.32
CA SER A 733 -5.45 12.90 12.37
C SER A 733 -6.75 13.31 13.07
N LEU A 734 -7.21 12.51 14.04
CA LEU A 734 -8.40 12.82 14.84
C LEU A 734 -8.20 14.08 15.70
N GLN A 735 -7.02 14.23 16.32
CA GLN A 735 -6.67 15.42 17.09
C GLN A 735 -6.55 16.67 16.20
N ALA A 736 -5.85 16.57 15.07
CA ALA A 736 -5.71 17.67 14.12
C ALA A 736 -7.06 18.09 13.51
N GLY A 737 -7.97 17.13 13.31
CA GLY A 737 -9.33 17.36 12.85
C GLY A 737 -10.29 17.89 13.93
N ASN A 738 -9.86 18.00 15.19
CA ASN A 738 -10.70 18.31 16.35
C ASN A 738 -11.96 17.42 16.42
N VAL A 739 -11.75 16.11 16.24
CA VAL A 739 -12.82 15.09 16.21
C VAL A 739 -12.91 14.40 17.56
N GLU A 740 -14.10 14.41 18.16
CA GLU A 740 -14.42 13.62 19.36
C GLU A 740 -14.63 12.16 18.95
N LEU A 741 -13.77 11.23 19.42
CA LEU A 741 -13.96 9.79 19.20
C LEU A 741 -14.55 9.13 20.45
N GLN A 742 -15.72 8.53 20.30
CA GLN A 742 -16.35 7.67 21.31
C GLN A 742 -16.35 6.22 20.82
N VAL A 743 -16.02 5.28 21.71
CA VAL A 743 -15.97 3.85 21.37
C VAL A 743 -17.01 3.10 22.18
N LEU A 744 -17.89 2.40 21.47
CA LEU A 744 -18.81 1.42 22.03
C LEU A 744 -18.24 0.03 21.76
N GLN A 745 -17.56 -0.53 22.75
CA GLN A 745 -17.02 -1.87 22.68
C GLN A 745 -18.14 -2.90 22.90
N GLN A 746 -18.27 -3.87 21.99
CA GLN A 746 -19.24 -4.94 22.10
C GLN A 746 -18.54 -6.31 22.07
N ASP A 747 -18.71 -7.10 23.12
CA ASP A 747 -18.10 -8.44 23.19
C ASP A 747 -18.83 -9.40 22.23
N CYS A 748 -18.11 -9.83 21.20
CA CYS A 748 -18.55 -10.84 20.24
C CYS A 748 -17.84 -12.17 20.51
N THR A 749 -18.42 -12.99 21.40
CA THR A 749 -18.04 -14.40 21.54
C THR A 749 -19.00 -15.26 20.69
N PRO A 750 -18.51 -16.00 19.68
CA PRO A 750 -19.35 -16.96 18.96
C PRO A 750 -19.96 -17.98 19.92
N ASP A 751 -21.28 -18.14 19.89
CA ASP A 751 -22.02 -19.00 20.84
C ASP A 751 -21.70 -20.50 20.61
N LYS A 752 -21.73 -20.94 19.35
CA LYS A 752 -21.44 -22.33 18.94
C LYS A 752 -20.64 -22.33 17.65
N GLU A 753 -19.42 -22.81 17.70
CA GLU A 753 -18.43 -22.59 16.66
C GLU A 753 -17.55 -23.82 16.48
N VAL A 754 -17.30 -24.18 15.22
CA VAL A 754 -16.39 -25.24 14.79
C VAL A 754 -15.59 -24.68 13.61
N TRP A 755 -14.27 -24.87 13.59
CA TRP A 755 -13.43 -24.34 12.52
C TRP A 755 -12.22 -25.23 12.23
N LEU A 756 -11.70 -25.14 11.02
CA LEU A 756 -10.44 -25.78 10.64
C LEU A 756 -9.28 -24.90 11.11
N SER A 757 -8.40 -25.48 11.93
CA SER A 757 -7.24 -24.77 12.48
C SER A 757 -5.96 -25.05 11.71
N ASP A 758 -5.83 -26.25 11.16
CA ASP A 758 -4.69 -26.61 10.32
C ASP A 758 -5.03 -27.78 9.37
N MET A 759 -4.25 -27.90 8.29
CA MET A 759 -4.25 -29.04 7.39
C MET A 759 -2.83 -29.29 6.88
N THR A 760 -2.26 -30.43 7.26
CA THR A 760 -0.92 -30.83 6.81
C THR A 760 -1.03 -31.85 5.67
N VAL A 761 -0.41 -31.51 4.54
CA VAL A 761 -0.20 -32.39 3.38
C VAL A 761 1.29 -32.37 3.05
N PRO A 762 1.92 -33.51 2.69
CA PRO A 762 3.31 -33.51 2.26
C PRO A 762 3.52 -32.57 1.06
N GLU A 763 4.50 -31.66 1.13
CA GLU A 763 4.76 -30.67 0.08
C GLU A 763 5.15 -31.32 -1.26
N GLN A 764 5.78 -32.49 -1.21
CA GLN A 764 6.13 -33.30 -2.37
C GLN A 764 5.64 -34.74 -2.20
N ILE A 765 5.08 -35.31 -3.26
CA ILE A 765 4.60 -36.69 -3.30
C ILE A 765 5.09 -37.41 -4.55
N THR A 766 5.40 -38.70 -4.42
CA THR A 766 5.73 -39.55 -5.57
C THR A 766 4.46 -40.06 -6.25
N PRO A 767 4.33 -39.94 -7.59
CA PRO A 767 3.21 -40.55 -8.31
C PRO A 767 3.12 -42.05 -8.04
N GLY A 768 2.01 -42.49 -7.47
CA GLY A 768 1.72 -43.89 -7.12
C GLY A 768 1.95 -44.23 -5.65
N GLU A 769 2.50 -43.34 -4.84
CA GLU A 769 2.69 -43.58 -3.40
C GLU A 769 1.46 -43.14 -2.59
N ARG A 770 1.21 -43.82 -1.46
CA ARG A 770 0.17 -43.43 -0.51
C ARG A 770 0.75 -42.42 0.48
N PHE A 771 0.02 -41.35 0.73
CA PHE A 771 0.37 -40.34 1.71
C PHE A 771 -0.81 -39.99 2.59
N THR A 772 -0.52 -39.38 3.74
CA THR A 772 -1.52 -39.00 4.75
C THR A 772 -1.74 -37.49 4.71
N VAL A 773 -3.00 -37.10 4.81
CA VAL A 773 -3.48 -35.73 4.97
C VAL A 773 -4.02 -35.63 6.40
N GLU A 774 -3.43 -34.77 7.22
CA GLU A 774 -3.86 -34.54 8.61
C GLU A 774 -4.65 -33.23 8.67
N ILE A 775 -5.80 -33.24 9.34
CA ILE A 775 -6.70 -32.10 9.46
C ILE A 775 -7.00 -31.87 10.94
N GLU A 776 -6.77 -30.64 11.40
CA GLU A 776 -7.09 -30.19 12.75
C GLU A 776 -8.39 -29.37 12.74
N VAL A 777 -9.39 -29.82 13.49
CA VAL A 777 -10.66 -29.13 13.67
C VAL A 777 -10.82 -28.74 15.13
N ASN A 778 -10.96 -27.45 15.40
CA ASN A 778 -11.27 -26.93 16.73
C ASN A 778 -12.76 -26.65 16.86
N GLY A 779 -13.32 -26.82 18.05
CA GLY A 779 -14.72 -26.48 18.31
C GLY A 779 -14.95 -26.03 19.75
N ASN A 780 -15.81 -25.03 19.95
CA ASN A 780 -16.24 -24.61 21.29
C ASN A 780 -17.54 -25.32 21.75
N VAL A 781 -18.16 -26.09 20.84
CA VAL A 781 -19.40 -26.85 21.01
C VAL A 781 -19.18 -28.31 20.62
N ALA A 782 -19.90 -29.24 21.27
CA ALA A 782 -19.98 -30.62 20.81
C ALA A 782 -21.11 -30.77 19.77
N THR A 783 -20.77 -31.23 18.56
CA THR A 783 -21.72 -31.38 17.44
C THR A 783 -21.28 -32.45 16.47
N ASN A 784 -22.24 -33.04 15.74
CA ASN A 784 -21.91 -33.85 14.57
C ASN A 784 -21.58 -32.93 13.40
N ALA A 785 -20.69 -33.38 12.52
CA ALA A 785 -20.27 -32.67 11.33
C ALA A 785 -19.91 -33.66 10.21
N VAL A 786 -19.84 -33.16 8.98
CA VAL A 786 -19.35 -33.91 7.82
C VAL A 786 -18.03 -33.29 7.38
N LEU A 787 -16.93 -34.04 7.46
CA LEU A 787 -15.62 -33.61 6.98
C LEU A 787 -15.41 -34.11 5.56
N GLN A 788 -15.18 -33.18 4.63
CA GLN A 788 -14.99 -33.43 3.21
C GLN A 788 -13.57 -33.05 2.80
N LEU A 789 -12.89 -33.95 2.09
CA LEU A 789 -11.57 -33.71 1.52
C LEU A 789 -11.67 -33.70 0.00
N TYR A 790 -11.30 -32.58 -0.59
CA TYR A 790 -11.22 -32.35 -2.03
C TYR A 790 -9.77 -32.32 -2.49
N ASN A 791 -9.55 -32.77 -3.72
CA ASN A 791 -8.34 -32.53 -4.48
C ASN A 791 -8.76 -31.76 -5.74
N ASP A 792 -8.22 -30.56 -5.92
CA ASP A 792 -8.72 -29.56 -6.87
C ASP A 792 -10.25 -29.38 -6.71
N THR A 793 -11.04 -29.85 -7.67
CA THR A 793 -12.52 -29.80 -7.63
C THR A 793 -13.18 -31.15 -7.30
N LYS A 794 -12.40 -32.22 -7.17
CA LYS A 794 -12.91 -33.59 -7.01
C LYS A 794 -12.92 -34.02 -5.55
N LEU A 795 -14.10 -34.40 -5.04
CA LEU A 795 -14.24 -35.00 -3.72
C LEU A 795 -13.47 -36.34 -3.66
N ARG A 796 -12.50 -36.43 -2.76
CA ARG A 796 -11.68 -37.63 -2.53
C ARG A 796 -12.26 -38.48 -1.41
N ARG A 797 -12.69 -37.83 -0.34
CA ARG A 797 -13.24 -38.49 0.84
C ARG A 797 -14.28 -37.63 1.52
N GLN A 798 -15.25 -38.29 2.14
CA GLN A 798 -16.24 -37.67 3.01
C GLN A 798 -16.46 -38.60 4.21
N GLU A 799 -16.45 -38.05 5.41
CA GLU A 799 -16.62 -38.80 6.65
C GLU A 799 -17.56 -38.06 7.62
N HIS A 800 -18.45 -38.81 8.28
CA HIS A 800 -19.27 -38.27 9.36
C HIS A 800 -18.45 -38.31 10.64
N VAL A 801 -18.19 -37.14 11.21
CA VAL A 801 -17.35 -36.97 12.39
C VAL A 801 -18.14 -36.33 13.53
N THR A 802 -17.79 -36.68 14.76
CA THR A 802 -18.34 -36.00 15.95
C THR A 802 -17.25 -35.11 16.53
N ILE A 803 -17.48 -33.81 16.49
CA ILE A 803 -16.57 -32.79 17.02
C ILE A 803 -16.80 -32.67 18.52
N GLN A 804 -15.74 -32.86 19.30
CA GLN A 804 -15.72 -32.58 20.73
C GLN A 804 -15.25 -31.14 20.98
N LYS A 805 -15.62 -30.60 22.15
CA LYS A 805 -15.13 -29.28 22.56
C LYS A 805 -13.60 -29.32 22.78
N GLY A 806 -12.88 -28.42 22.12
CA GLY A 806 -11.42 -28.41 22.05
C GLY A 806 -10.92 -28.83 20.67
N THR A 807 -9.70 -29.38 20.64
CA THR A 807 -9.01 -29.77 19.40
C THR A 807 -9.30 -31.22 19.03
N ASN A 808 -9.64 -31.44 17.75
CA ASN A 808 -9.95 -32.73 17.16
C ASN A 808 -9.02 -32.95 15.96
N HIS A 809 -8.49 -34.16 15.80
CA HIS A 809 -7.58 -34.49 14.69
C HIS A 809 -8.17 -35.60 13.84
N PHE A 810 -8.12 -35.43 12.52
CA PHE A 810 -8.60 -36.39 11.54
C PHE A 810 -7.51 -36.66 10.50
N THR A 811 -7.39 -37.91 10.06
CA THR A 811 -6.35 -38.33 9.11
C THR A 811 -6.97 -39.06 7.93
N PHE A 812 -6.61 -38.65 6.72
CA PHE A 812 -7.03 -39.30 5.47
C PHE A 812 -5.83 -39.82 4.69
N GLN A 813 -5.96 -41.01 4.11
CA GLN A 813 -4.96 -41.52 3.17
C GLN A 813 -5.41 -41.29 1.73
N ASP A 814 -4.52 -40.77 0.89
CA ASP A 814 -4.75 -40.62 -0.55
C ASP A 814 -3.55 -41.12 -1.36
N GLN A 815 -3.76 -41.35 -2.67
CA GLN A 815 -2.75 -41.80 -3.62
C GLN A 815 -2.98 -41.12 -4.97
N ARG A 816 -1.94 -40.48 -5.50
CA ARG A 816 -2.01 -39.74 -6.77
C ARG A 816 -1.14 -40.38 -7.83
N LYS A 817 -1.63 -40.50 -9.06
CA LYS A 817 -0.87 -41.09 -10.20
C LYS A 817 -0.36 -40.06 -11.21
N GLN A 818 -0.80 -38.81 -11.11
CA GLN A 818 -0.49 -37.74 -12.06
C GLN A 818 0.54 -36.77 -11.45
N THR A 819 1.42 -36.24 -12.29
CA THR A 819 2.48 -35.29 -11.93
C THR A 819 1.96 -33.85 -11.98
N GLY A 820 2.68 -32.93 -11.35
CA GLY A 820 2.35 -31.51 -11.30
C GLY A 820 1.79 -31.04 -9.94
N PHE A 821 1.52 -29.74 -9.84
CA PHE A 821 0.93 -29.13 -8.65
C PHE A 821 -0.55 -29.51 -8.51
N THR A 822 -1.04 -29.57 -7.28
CA THR A 822 -2.47 -29.71 -6.95
C THR A 822 -2.74 -29.11 -5.58
N ASN A 823 -3.96 -28.65 -5.37
CA ASN A 823 -4.40 -28.25 -4.04
C ASN A 823 -5.28 -29.34 -3.41
N TYR A 824 -5.16 -29.43 -2.09
CA TYR A 824 -6.04 -30.21 -1.25
C TYR A 824 -6.85 -29.24 -0.41
N ARG A 825 -8.16 -29.43 -0.41
CA ARG A 825 -9.09 -28.57 0.31
C ARG A 825 -9.90 -29.40 1.29
N ALA A 826 -9.82 -29.08 2.57
CA ALA A 826 -10.69 -29.61 3.60
C ALA A 826 -11.88 -28.67 3.81
N VAL A 827 -13.08 -29.23 3.93
CA VAL A 827 -14.32 -28.51 4.27
C VAL A 827 -15.02 -29.26 5.39
N ILE A 828 -15.30 -28.60 6.51
CA ILE A 828 -16.12 -29.15 7.59
C ILE A 828 -17.53 -28.58 7.50
N VAL A 829 -18.56 -29.42 7.64
CA VAL A 829 -19.97 -29.02 7.63
C VAL A 829 -20.61 -29.43 8.95
N PRO A 830 -20.59 -28.58 9.99
CA PRO A 830 -21.14 -28.88 11.31
C PRO A 830 -22.66 -28.66 11.38
N GLU A 831 -23.38 -29.46 12.20
CA GLU A 831 -24.81 -29.22 12.48
C GLU A 831 -25.05 -27.94 13.31
N LYS A 832 -24.06 -27.53 14.11
CA LYS A 832 -24.11 -26.34 14.97
C LYS A 832 -22.84 -25.53 14.76
N ASP A 833 -22.97 -24.42 14.06
CA ASP A 833 -21.87 -23.53 13.74
C ASP A 833 -22.37 -22.10 13.47
N THR A 834 -21.56 -21.09 13.78
CA THR A 834 -21.93 -19.68 13.65
C THR A 834 -21.19 -19.01 12.49
N ILE A 835 -19.96 -19.42 12.17
CA ILE A 835 -19.11 -18.79 11.14
C ILE A 835 -18.73 -19.82 10.07
N GLN A 836 -19.28 -19.68 8.85
CA GLN A 836 -18.95 -20.63 7.78
C GLN A 836 -17.57 -20.41 7.14
N ALA A 837 -17.01 -19.21 7.26
CA ALA A 837 -15.79 -18.84 6.52
C ALA A 837 -14.52 -19.55 7.01
N ASN A 838 -14.51 -20.01 8.26
CA ASN A 838 -13.38 -20.73 8.87
C ASN A 838 -13.56 -22.27 8.79
N ASN A 839 -14.57 -22.74 8.05
CA ASN A 839 -14.84 -24.16 7.83
C ASN A 839 -14.07 -24.74 6.64
N GLU A 840 -13.27 -23.93 5.96
CA GLU A 840 -12.47 -24.34 4.80
C GLU A 840 -10.98 -24.07 5.04
N TYR A 841 -10.13 -25.00 4.63
CA TYR A 841 -8.68 -24.86 4.69
C TYR A 841 -8.05 -25.49 3.45
N VAL A 842 -7.06 -24.83 2.86
CA VAL A 842 -6.40 -25.26 1.62
C VAL A 842 -4.91 -25.45 1.86
N ALA A 843 -4.39 -26.60 1.43
CA ALA A 843 -2.97 -26.94 1.42
C ALA A 843 -2.54 -27.36 0.00
N TYR A 844 -1.25 -27.23 -0.32
CA TYR A 844 -0.73 -27.53 -1.65
C TYR A 844 0.28 -28.67 -1.61
N THR A 845 0.33 -29.46 -2.68
CA THR A 845 1.35 -30.50 -2.86
C THR A 845 1.78 -30.59 -4.33
N LYS A 846 3.04 -30.95 -4.56
CA LYS A 846 3.62 -31.12 -5.88
C LYS A 846 3.97 -32.60 -6.11
N ALA A 847 3.37 -33.19 -7.14
CA ALA A 847 3.75 -34.53 -7.58
C ALA A 847 4.90 -34.44 -8.60
N THR A 848 6.12 -34.75 -8.20
CA THR A 848 7.30 -34.67 -9.07
C THR A 848 7.58 -36.04 -9.70
N GLU A 849 7.93 -36.09 -10.99
CA GLU A 849 8.36 -37.36 -11.61
C GLU A 849 9.60 -37.91 -10.91
N GLN A 850 9.67 -39.23 -10.74
CA GLN A 850 10.91 -39.89 -10.34
C GLN A 850 11.98 -39.57 -11.38
N LYS A 851 13.10 -39.00 -10.91
CA LYS A 851 14.25 -38.68 -11.77
C LYS A 851 14.77 -39.97 -12.39
N LYS A 852 14.75 -40.07 -13.73
CA LYS A 852 15.35 -41.18 -14.45
C LYS A 852 16.85 -40.99 -14.50
N VAL A 853 17.59 -41.83 -13.78
CA VAL A 853 19.05 -41.83 -13.81
C VAL A 853 19.52 -42.84 -14.87
N LEU A 854 20.28 -42.36 -15.86
CA LEU A 854 20.96 -43.22 -16.82
C LEU A 854 22.31 -43.64 -16.23
N LEU A 855 22.41 -44.90 -15.80
CA LEU A 855 23.66 -45.50 -15.37
C LEU A 855 24.38 -46.12 -16.57
N ILE A 856 25.53 -45.58 -16.94
CA ILE A 856 26.40 -46.17 -17.97
C ILE A 856 27.44 -47.03 -17.27
N GLU A 857 27.41 -48.34 -17.51
CA GLU A 857 28.37 -49.28 -16.94
C GLU A 857 29.71 -49.26 -17.70
N GLY A 858 30.83 -49.30 -16.97
CA GLY A 858 32.17 -49.39 -17.54
C GLY A 858 32.55 -50.83 -17.93
N LYS A 859 32.04 -51.83 -17.21
CA LYS A 859 32.14 -53.25 -17.53
C LYS A 859 30.77 -53.92 -17.42
N SER A 860 30.50 -54.87 -18.31
CA SER A 860 29.21 -55.54 -18.36
C SER A 860 28.87 -56.25 -17.05
N GLY A 861 27.77 -55.86 -16.43
CA GLY A 861 27.22 -56.49 -15.22
C GLY A 861 27.46 -55.74 -13.91
N GLU A 862 28.24 -54.65 -13.91
CA GLU A 862 28.41 -53.78 -12.72
C GLU A 862 27.12 -53.06 -12.34
N SER A 863 26.28 -52.73 -13.33
CA SER A 863 24.99 -52.07 -13.13
C SER A 863 23.96 -52.90 -12.37
N LYS A 864 24.15 -54.22 -12.22
CA LYS A 864 23.20 -55.11 -11.53
C LYS A 864 23.21 -54.99 -10.00
N GLN A 865 24.13 -54.21 -9.44
CA GLN A 865 24.26 -53.98 -8.00
C GLN A 865 23.63 -52.66 -7.53
N PHE A 866 23.11 -51.85 -8.45
CA PHE A 866 22.40 -50.59 -8.23
C PHE A 866 20.96 -50.74 -8.71
#